data_AF-A0A1H5N0U2-F1
#
_entry.id   AF-A0A1H5N0U2-F1
#
_cell.length_a   1.000
_cell.length_b   1.000
_cell.length_c   1.000
_cell.angle_alpha   90.00
_cell.angle_beta   90.00
_cell.angle_gamma   90.00
#
_symmetry.space_group_name_H-M   'P 1'
#
loop_
_entity.id
_entity.type
_entity.pdbx_description
1 polymer ?
#
loop_
_entity_poly.entity_id
_entity_poly.type
_entity_poly.pdbx_seq_one_letter_code
_entity_poly.pdbx_strand_id
1 'polypeptide(L)'
;MKILKIEFQNINSLKGTHEIDFSAAPFTSSSLFAITGPTGSGKSTILDVISLALFNQVPRLGRISKNEILNKGAILTRNQKEAFAQVTYESGSGVFASLWSISTNSNNNLRDYEMQIFDLATGKALDLKKSDVPAKNEELIGLNYNQFIKSVLLAQGEFAQFLRAKKDERGELLEKITGTGIYRQVGIRAFQKYKEANAQIEDRRKEIELLQKELLDEEQLKVLRKSFQEKEEQISPLEKQINELEKSLDLKKNIRDQQRQIAEQEKLKLEVEQDWKKFEAENILLQKHEEIQLFAEELRAWRSHTETLNDLQKEISLTVQKEEEVEKGIFNCLKEVSDFIQANSAAEEVEDNLQRFLKNIQQLQQARKEKLSSYENLKRQFDLEVREVPFQLNGDLEASEKKLLEMQFLSRKKLEGLSSCLENIDLEEAGEEKLRLKRELEKARLAHKKFGAIENLSAELLKNHKEQEELLPHLQSLPKDLELKQAQAATLSERLEKLQLKLQNQVLQASLEEHRAHLKDGEPCPLCGALEHPFATDLPQQETGLREELKTTETRLKDLQSKIVAEKTTLQHHEQRTSALQKEAQRMEQELDLQKSEFKEEFSEFMTAEEVNWEELCAGYEEQMQQLETHQQEDRKLKAISAGLPLIEELKLVLEEGKGIKEQLDSLYTGNNIQKDCLDLQNRWTEFQHNKKSLARQKADLEQKLITRRSQLQELEKELELKIKEKGCRSISEALERLLPEARYVELRRQREELNSRNKEIRSALKTLNAQLEKLRENEVEATSEELEQKLQEKRTNLKNITAEFEELRWKIRNDEKLQARIKKIEQSLQSEKQHIRRWELLNQLIGDATGKKFNDFAQDLSLSQLLRLANIRLKDLSDRYKIDKPEAGEDDSLVAIDEHMGGQRRSVKTLSGGETFILSLSMALALSDLASKNVEINSLFIDEGFGTLDPETLDQTLTTLEKLQAESSKTIGIISHVDSLKERIATQVRLKRNGQGYSSLEVTS
;
A
#
# COMPACT_ATOMS: atom_id res chain seq x y z
N MET A 1 4.58 40.08 20.23
CA MET A 1 4.24 39.82 21.64
C MET A 1 5.04 40.76 22.53
N LYS A 2 4.33 41.66 23.20
CA LYS A 2 4.85 42.63 24.18
C LYS A 2 3.97 42.57 25.42
N ILE A 3 4.55 42.40 26.61
CA ILE A 3 3.80 42.47 27.87
C ILE A 3 3.63 43.93 28.27
N LEU A 4 2.38 44.35 28.46
CA LEU A 4 2.03 45.73 28.80
C LEU A 4 1.83 45.89 30.31
N LYS A 5 1.12 44.97 30.93
CA LYS A 5 0.72 45.07 32.34
C LYS A 5 0.62 43.69 33.00
N ILE A 6 1.04 43.59 34.27
CA ILE A 6 0.88 42.41 35.11
C ILE A 6 0.12 42.82 36.38
N GLU A 7 -0.96 42.10 36.68
CA GLU A 7 -1.78 42.31 37.88
C GLU A 7 -1.99 40.97 38.57
N PHE A 8 -1.78 40.89 39.88
CA PHE A 8 -2.00 39.65 40.61
C PHE A 8 -2.31 39.90 42.08
N GLN A 9 -2.98 38.93 42.70
CA GLN A 9 -3.34 39.00 44.11
C GLN A 9 -3.08 37.66 44.81
N ASN A 10 -2.45 37.73 45.99
CA ASN A 10 -2.29 36.58 46.91
C ASN A 10 -1.61 35.34 46.28
N ILE A 11 -0.52 35.56 45.54
CA ILE A 11 0.25 34.47 44.91
C ILE A 11 1.58 34.24 45.65
N ASN A 12 1.84 32.99 46.05
CA ASN A 12 3.00 32.52 46.83
C ASN A 12 3.26 33.40 48.06
N SER A 13 4.39 34.10 48.12
CA SER A 13 4.79 34.96 49.25
C SER A 13 4.22 36.38 49.15
N LEU A 14 3.63 36.77 48.02
CA LEU A 14 3.13 38.13 47.76
C LEU A 14 1.67 38.24 48.16
N LYS A 15 1.41 38.88 49.31
CA LYS A 15 0.09 39.03 49.91
C LYS A 15 -0.50 40.39 49.55
N GLY A 16 -1.78 40.40 49.15
CA GLY A 16 -2.48 41.59 48.68
C GLY A 16 -2.44 41.72 47.16
N THR A 17 -2.98 42.83 46.66
CA THR A 17 -3.02 43.14 45.23
C THR A 17 -1.73 43.86 44.83
N HIS A 18 -1.13 43.41 43.73
CA HIS A 18 0.11 43.94 43.16
C HIS A 18 -0.08 44.20 41.67
N GLU A 19 0.54 45.29 41.20
CA GLU A 19 0.42 45.76 39.83
C GLU A 19 1.80 46.25 39.34
N ILE A 20 2.14 45.86 38.11
CA ILE A 20 3.32 46.34 37.39
C ILE A 20 2.86 46.74 35.99
N ASP A 21 2.89 48.03 35.71
CA ASP A 21 2.53 48.59 34.40
C ASP A 21 3.81 48.99 33.64
N PHE A 22 4.17 48.20 32.62
CA PHE A 22 5.34 48.46 31.77
C PHE A 22 5.09 49.57 30.75
N SER A 23 3.85 50.04 30.61
CA SER A 23 3.49 51.17 29.73
C SER A 23 3.57 52.53 30.41
N ALA A 24 3.84 52.56 31.73
CA ALA A 24 3.96 53.78 32.53
C ALA A 24 5.43 54.10 32.91
N ALA A 25 5.71 55.36 33.27
CA ALA A 25 6.99 55.73 33.88
C ALA A 25 7.13 55.02 35.25
N PRO A 26 8.31 54.48 35.60
CA PRO A 26 9.65 54.66 35.00
C PRO A 26 10.07 53.66 33.90
N PHE A 27 9.20 52.74 33.49
CA PHE A 27 9.53 51.71 32.47
C PHE A 27 9.55 52.26 31.05
N THR A 28 8.83 53.35 30.78
CA THR A 28 8.87 54.05 29.48
C THR A 28 10.20 54.76 29.23
N SER A 29 10.92 55.17 30.29
CA SER A 29 12.21 55.85 30.19
C SER A 29 13.41 54.89 30.16
N SER A 30 13.26 53.67 30.69
CA SER A 30 14.28 52.62 30.64
C SER A 30 13.61 51.28 30.33
N SER A 31 13.87 50.73 29.15
CA SER A 31 13.36 49.40 28.76
C SER A 31 14.19 48.23 29.32
N LEU A 32 15.27 48.52 30.06
CA LEU A 32 15.96 47.58 30.95
C LEU A 32 15.56 47.86 32.41
N PHE A 33 15.13 46.82 33.13
CA PHE A 33 14.80 46.92 34.55
C PHE A 33 15.22 45.68 35.33
N ALA A 34 15.42 45.84 36.64
CA ALA A 34 15.84 44.76 37.52
C ALA A 34 14.79 44.42 38.58
N ILE A 35 14.50 43.14 38.76
CA ILE A 35 13.70 42.62 39.87
C ILE A 35 14.65 42.15 40.98
N THR A 36 14.70 42.91 42.08
CA THR A 36 15.70 42.73 43.14
C THR A 36 15.07 42.37 44.48
N GLY A 37 15.77 41.56 45.28
CA GLY A 37 15.31 41.13 46.61
C GLY A 37 16.15 39.97 47.16
N PRO A 38 16.16 39.74 48.48
CA PRO A 38 16.89 38.61 49.09
C PRO A 38 16.36 37.25 48.59
N THR A 39 17.16 36.19 48.70
CA THR A 39 16.77 34.84 48.29
C THR A 39 15.50 34.39 49.04
N GLY A 40 14.54 33.82 48.31
CA GLY A 40 13.23 33.44 48.88
C GLY A 40 12.24 34.59 49.11
N SER A 41 12.52 35.80 48.61
CA SER A 41 11.56 36.93 48.62
C SER A 41 10.43 36.82 47.59
N GLY A 42 10.42 35.80 46.74
CA GLY A 42 9.37 35.58 45.74
C GLY A 42 9.64 36.23 44.37
N LYS A 43 10.89 36.54 44.02
CA LYS A 43 11.25 37.13 42.72
C LYS A 43 10.72 36.33 41.52
N SER A 44 10.96 35.03 41.50
CA SER A 44 10.45 34.12 40.46
C SER A 44 8.93 33.94 40.51
N THR A 45 8.23 34.44 41.54
CA THR A 45 6.75 34.44 41.54
C THR A 45 6.20 35.39 40.47
N ILE A 46 6.92 36.44 40.10
CA ILE A 46 6.50 37.34 39.02
C ILE A 46 6.48 36.61 37.67
N LEU A 47 7.44 35.70 37.42
CA LEU A 47 7.43 34.85 36.22
C LEU A 47 6.36 33.76 36.29
N ASP A 48 6.13 33.19 37.47
CA ASP A 48 5.03 32.24 37.70
C ASP A 48 3.68 32.92 37.36
N VAL A 49 3.47 34.17 37.74
CA VAL A 49 2.25 34.93 37.43
C VAL A 49 2.02 35.03 35.92
N ILE A 50 3.08 35.33 35.14
CA ILE A 50 2.98 35.48 33.69
C ILE A 50 2.58 34.15 33.04
N SER A 51 3.32 33.10 33.35
CA SER A 51 3.08 31.76 32.79
C SER A 51 1.74 31.16 33.24
N LEU A 52 1.34 31.41 34.49
CA LEU A 52 0.06 30.98 35.05
C LEU A 52 -1.12 31.66 34.35
N ALA A 53 -1.05 32.99 34.17
CA ALA A 53 -2.10 33.78 33.54
C ALA A 53 -2.30 33.43 32.06
N LEU A 54 -1.24 33.02 31.35
CA LEU A 54 -1.29 32.71 29.92
C LEU A 54 -1.58 31.24 29.62
N PHE A 55 -1.02 30.30 30.39
CA PHE A 55 -1.03 28.87 30.04
C PHE A 55 -1.59 27.95 31.12
N ASN A 56 -1.96 28.46 32.31
CA ASN A 56 -2.28 27.65 33.48
C ASN A 56 -1.16 26.65 33.85
N GLN A 57 0.09 27.07 33.66
CA GLN A 57 1.29 26.29 33.96
C GLN A 57 2.32 27.20 34.61
N VAL A 58 3.10 26.63 35.54
CA VAL A 58 4.19 27.31 36.23
C VAL A 58 5.47 26.51 35.98
N PRO A 59 6.58 27.11 35.53
CA PRO A 59 7.82 26.39 35.20
C PRO A 59 8.30 25.43 36.28
N ARG A 60 8.16 25.82 37.55
CA ARG A 60 8.64 25.03 38.71
C ARG A 60 7.68 23.94 39.18
N LEU A 61 6.39 24.03 38.83
CA LEU A 61 5.35 23.16 39.38
C LEU A 61 4.62 22.34 38.32
N GLY A 62 4.74 22.71 37.05
CA GLY A 62 4.02 22.12 35.93
C GLY A 62 2.62 22.71 35.77
N ARG A 63 1.69 21.88 35.31
CA ARG A 63 0.31 22.28 35.00
C ARG A 63 -0.56 22.28 36.24
N ILE A 64 -1.10 23.46 36.55
CA ILE A 64 -1.76 23.69 37.83
C ILE A 64 -3.18 23.12 37.85
N SER A 65 -3.46 22.33 38.88
CA SER A 65 -4.79 21.81 39.18
C SER A 65 -5.15 21.99 40.65
N LYS A 66 -6.44 21.90 40.98
CA LYS A 66 -6.93 21.95 42.36
C LYS A 66 -6.18 20.98 43.30
N ASN A 67 -5.92 19.76 42.83
CA ASN A 67 -5.21 18.74 43.64
C ASN A 67 -3.75 19.11 43.86
N GLU A 68 -3.08 19.67 42.86
CA GLU A 68 -1.70 20.12 43.02
C GLU A 68 -1.56 21.29 43.97
N ILE A 69 -2.48 22.26 43.93
CA ILE A 69 -2.48 23.40 44.85
C ILE A 69 -2.68 22.91 46.30
N LEU A 70 -3.59 21.95 46.52
CA LEU A 70 -3.84 21.36 47.84
C LEU A 70 -2.66 20.51 48.34
N ASN A 71 -2.07 19.68 47.48
CA ASN A 71 -1.01 18.74 47.86
C ASN A 71 0.34 19.42 48.04
N LYS A 72 0.70 20.38 47.17
CA LYS A 72 1.99 21.08 47.21
C LYS A 72 1.95 22.37 48.04
N GLY A 73 0.76 22.85 48.42
CA GLY A 73 0.58 24.08 49.20
C GLY A 73 1.17 25.32 48.53
N ALA A 74 1.28 25.29 47.21
CA ALA A 74 1.99 26.27 46.39
C ALA A 74 1.00 27.02 45.50
N ILE A 75 1.32 28.28 45.17
CA ILE A 75 0.50 29.27 44.45
C ILE A 75 -0.41 30.11 45.34
N LEU A 76 -1.34 29.56 46.11
CA LEU A 76 -2.21 30.40 46.97
C LEU A 76 -1.46 30.83 48.24
N THR A 77 -1.37 32.14 48.50
CA THR A 77 -0.78 32.66 49.74
C THR A 77 -1.50 32.12 50.98
N ARG A 78 -0.73 31.68 51.98
CA ARG A 78 -1.27 31.11 53.22
C ARG A 78 -2.34 32.00 53.86
N ASN A 79 -3.45 31.38 54.27
CA ASN A 79 -4.62 32.01 54.91
C ASN A 79 -5.39 33.02 54.03
N GLN A 80 -5.26 32.94 52.70
CA GLN A 80 -6.07 33.73 51.76
C GLN A 80 -7.18 32.87 51.13
N LYS A 81 -8.30 33.52 50.77
CA LYS A 81 -9.50 32.85 50.24
C LYS A 81 -9.61 32.93 48.72
N GLU A 82 -8.85 33.79 48.08
CA GLU A 82 -8.85 34.06 46.65
C GLU A 82 -7.46 34.48 46.18
N ALA A 83 -7.15 34.15 44.92
CA ALA A 83 -5.98 34.63 44.20
C ALA A 83 -6.29 34.77 42.71
N PHE A 84 -5.64 35.73 42.05
CA PHE A 84 -5.72 35.89 40.61
C PHE A 84 -4.37 36.30 40.02
N ALA A 85 -4.17 36.00 38.74
CA ALA A 85 -3.05 36.42 37.91
C ALA A 85 -3.60 36.90 36.57
N GLN A 86 -3.26 38.11 36.18
CA GLN A 86 -3.70 38.74 34.94
C GLN A 86 -2.50 39.33 34.20
N VAL A 87 -2.43 39.07 32.91
CA VAL A 87 -1.42 39.62 32.01
C VAL A 87 -2.10 40.29 30.84
N THR A 88 -1.80 41.57 30.65
CA THR A 88 -2.18 42.32 29.46
C THR A 88 -1.01 42.34 28.49
N TYR A 89 -1.23 41.90 27.26
CA TYR A 89 -0.20 41.78 26.24
C TYR A 89 -0.70 42.23 24.86
N GLU A 90 0.25 42.64 24.03
CA GLU A 90 0.04 43.03 22.64
C GLU A 90 0.66 41.98 21.71
N SER A 91 -0.08 41.51 20.73
CA SER A 91 0.39 40.61 19.67
C SER A 91 -0.02 41.13 18.28
N GLY A 92 0.42 40.44 17.22
CA GLY A 92 0.01 40.80 15.86
C GLY A 92 -1.51 40.73 15.61
N SER A 93 -2.26 40.09 16.51
CA SER A 93 -3.72 39.97 16.45
C SER A 93 -4.47 41.07 17.24
N GLY A 94 -3.79 41.91 18.03
CA GLY A 94 -4.40 42.94 18.86
C GLY A 94 -3.89 42.97 20.30
N VAL A 95 -4.62 43.66 21.18
CA VAL A 95 -4.30 43.78 22.62
C VAL A 95 -5.28 42.96 23.45
N PHE A 96 -4.76 42.03 24.23
CA PHE A 96 -5.55 41.07 25.01
C PHE A 96 -5.13 41.06 26.48
N ALA A 97 -6.08 40.74 27.37
CA ALA A 97 -5.81 40.49 28.77
C ALA A 97 -6.26 39.07 29.14
N SER A 98 -5.31 38.22 29.56
CA SER A 98 -5.61 36.86 30.02
C SER A 98 -5.64 36.84 31.55
N LEU A 99 -6.75 36.37 32.12
CA LEU A 99 -7.00 36.31 33.55
C LEU A 99 -7.12 34.84 33.99
N TRP A 100 -6.35 34.47 35.00
CA TRP A 100 -6.46 33.22 35.76
C TRP A 100 -6.89 33.55 37.18
N SER A 101 -7.85 32.82 37.75
CA SER A 101 -8.28 33.03 39.13
C SER A 101 -8.71 31.75 39.84
N ILE A 102 -8.61 31.77 41.16
CA ILE A 102 -9.09 30.70 42.03
C ILE A 102 -9.66 31.29 43.32
N SER A 103 -10.71 30.65 43.85
CA SER A 103 -11.38 31.09 45.08
C SER A 103 -11.83 29.90 45.92
N THR A 104 -12.09 30.14 47.19
CA THR A 104 -12.69 29.17 48.12
C THR A 104 -14.19 29.39 48.22
N ASN A 105 -14.97 28.33 48.42
CA ASN A 105 -16.40 28.44 48.67
C ASN A 105 -16.70 28.84 50.13
N SER A 106 -17.98 29.04 50.47
CA SER A 106 -18.43 29.39 51.83
C SER A 106 -18.00 28.38 52.91
N ASN A 107 -17.67 27.15 52.53
CA ASN A 107 -17.21 26.07 53.40
C ASN A 107 -15.68 25.93 53.44
N ASN A 108 -14.93 26.93 52.96
CA ASN A 108 -13.46 26.95 52.83
C ASN A 108 -12.86 25.86 51.91
N ASN A 109 -13.66 25.22 51.04
CA ASN A 109 -13.13 24.30 50.03
C ASN A 109 -12.70 25.08 48.78
N LEU A 110 -11.50 24.79 48.28
CA LEU A 110 -10.96 25.39 47.05
C LEU A 110 -11.84 25.02 45.85
N ARG A 111 -12.32 26.01 45.10
CA ARG A 111 -12.96 25.83 43.80
C ARG A 111 -11.91 25.46 42.75
N ASP A 112 -12.37 24.94 41.63
CA ASP A 112 -11.48 24.78 40.49
C ASP A 112 -11.12 26.14 39.90
N TYR A 113 -10.01 26.24 39.17
CA TYR A 113 -9.59 27.49 38.57
C TYR A 113 -10.58 27.97 37.50
N GLU A 114 -10.61 29.28 37.28
CA GLU A 114 -11.27 29.95 36.17
C GLU A 114 -10.22 30.66 35.32
N MET A 115 -10.45 30.70 34.01
CA MET A 115 -9.53 31.33 33.07
C MET A 115 -10.32 31.97 31.92
N GLN A 116 -9.98 33.21 31.55
CA GLN A 116 -10.67 34.00 30.52
C GLN A 116 -9.68 34.89 29.76
N ILE A 117 -9.99 35.20 28.50
CA ILE A 117 -9.27 36.19 27.69
C ILE A 117 -10.23 37.33 27.35
N PHE A 118 -9.80 38.56 27.59
CA PHE A 118 -10.50 39.78 27.21
C PHE A 118 -9.80 40.41 26.01
N ASP A 119 -10.57 40.72 24.97
CA ASP A 119 -10.09 41.58 23.88
C ASP A 119 -10.34 43.04 24.28
N LEU A 120 -9.26 43.81 24.43
CA LEU A 120 -9.35 45.20 24.88
C LEU A 120 -9.82 46.16 23.78
N ALA A 121 -9.83 45.74 22.51
CA ALA A 121 -10.41 46.55 21.44
C ALA A 121 -11.96 46.49 21.48
N THR A 122 -12.53 45.33 21.81
CA THR A 122 -13.98 45.13 21.89
C THR A 122 -14.55 45.24 23.31
N GLY A 123 -13.69 45.19 24.34
CA GLY A 123 -14.06 45.25 25.75
C GLY A 123 -14.82 44.01 26.24
N LYS A 124 -14.79 42.89 25.49
CA LYS A 124 -15.54 41.66 25.78
C LYS A 124 -14.60 40.48 26.03
N ALA A 125 -15.05 39.57 26.89
CA ALA A 125 -14.43 38.26 27.04
C ALA A 125 -14.69 37.40 25.80
N LEU A 126 -13.69 36.65 25.35
CA LEU A 126 -13.84 35.64 24.32
C LEU A 126 -14.70 34.48 24.87
N ASP A 127 -15.69 34.04 24.11
CA ASP A 127 -16.56 32.92 24.47
C ASP A 127 -15.82 31.58 24.31
N LEU A 128 -15.05 31.21 25.34
CA LEU A 128 -14.20 30.04 25.39
C LEU A 128 -14.40 29.27 26.70
N LYS A 129 -14.29 27.94 26.63
CA LYS A 129 -14.17 27.14 27.85
C LYS A 129 -12.80 27.37 28.46
N LYS A 130 -12.72 27.36 29.79
CA LYS A 130 -11.46 27.54 30.54
C LYS A 130 -10.33 26.58 30.12
N SER A 131 -10.65 25.39 29.60
CA SER A 131 -9.66 24.42 29.09
C SER A 131 -9.01 24.85 27.78
N ASP A 132 -9.70 25.67 27.00
CA ASP A 132 -9.33 26.05 25.63
C ASP A 132 -8.58 27.39 25.61
N VAL A 133 -8.67 28.15 26.72
CA VAL A 133 -7.98 29.42 26.91
C VAL A 133 -6.46 29.32 26.72
N PRO A 134 -5.73 28.34 27.30
CA PRO A 134 -4.31 28.18 27.03
C PRO A 134 -4.01 28.04 25.53
N ALA A 135 -4.71 27.16 24.82
CA ALA A 135 -4.51 26.95 23.38
C ALA A 135 -4.86 28.21 22.56
N LYS A 136 -5.87 28.98 22.97
CA LYS A 136 -6.18 30.26 22.35
C LYS A 136 -5.08 31.29 22.59
N ASN A 137 -4.50 31.36 23.79
CA ASN A 137 -3.33 32.20 24.04
C ASN A 137 -2.14 31.76 23.17
N GLU A 138 -1.91 30.45 22.97
CA GLU A 138 -0.86 29.96 22.05
C GLU A 138 -1.09 30.45 20.61
N GLU A 139 -2.34 30.43 20.14
CA GLU A 139 -2.73 30.94 18.82
C GLU A 139 -2.55 32.47 18.71
N LEU A 140 -3.03 33.23 19.70
CA LEU A 140 -2.98 34.69 19.72
C LEU A 140 -1.55 35.23 19.88
N ILE A 141 -0.71 34.53 20.65
CA ILE A 141 0.70 34.87 20.87
C ILE A 141 1.56 34.36 19.70
N GLY A 142 1.18 33.26 19.08
CA GLY A 142 1.97 32.55 18.07
C GLY A 142 3.08 31.67 18.66
N LEU A 143 3.07 31.43 19.97
CA LEU A 143 4.05 30.61 20.69
C LEU A 143 3.32 29.68 21.66
N ASN A 144 3.68 28.40 21.65
CA ASN A 144 3.22 27.45 22.67
C ASN A 144 3.91 27.66 24.03
N TYR A 145 3.42 27.05 25.11
CA TYR A 145 4.01 27.21 26.45
C TYR A 145 5.54 26.99 26.48
N ASN A 146 6.03 25.90 25.89
CA ASN A 146 7.46 25.58 25.90
C ASN A 146 8.28 26.60 25.09
N GLN A 147 7.75 27.08 23.97
CA GLN A 147 8.37 28.14 23.18
C GLN A 147 8.37 29.45 23.96
N PHE A 148 7.28 29.78 24.65
CA PHE A 148 7.15 30.99 25.45
C PHE A 148 8.17 31.03 26.58
N ILE A 149 8.33 29.94 27.33
CA ILE A 149 9.41 29.83 28.32
C ILE A 149 10.77 29.97 27.62
N LYS A 150 11.00 29.30 26.50
CA LYS A 150 12.32 29.34 25.84
C LYS A 150 12.59 30.58 24.99
N SER A 151 11.69 31.55 24.87
CA SER A 151 11.92 32.73 24.01
C SER A 151 11.52 34.06 24.66
N VAL A 152 10.67 34.01 25.69
CA VAL A 152 10.15 35.17 26.41
C VAL A 152 10.53 35.12 27.89
N LEU A 153 10.43 33.96 28.55
CA LEU A 153 10.74 33.79 29.98
C LEU A 153 11.93 32.82 30.20
N LEU A 154 13.17 33.30 30.16
CA LEU A 154 14.36 32.50 30.46
C LEU A 154 14.37 32.05 31.93
N ALA A 155 13.61 30.99 32.19
CA ALA A 155 13.45 30.32 33.48
C ALA A 155 14.63 29.38 33.76
N GLN A 156 14.76 29.03 35.04
CA GLN A 156 15.95 28.37 35.57
C GLN A 156 16.30 27.03 34.88
N GLY A 157 17.51 26.92 34.30
CA GLY A 157 18.11 25.70 33.74
C GLY A 157 17.65 25.24 32.34
N GLU A 158 16.60 25.82 31.75
CA GLU A 158 15.96 25.33 30.51
C GLU A 158 16.84 25.45 29.24
N PHE A 159 17.62 26.53 29.10
CA PHE A 159 18.52 26.68 27.94
C PHE A 159 19.79 25.86 28.04
N ALA A 160 20.31 25.68 29.25
CA ALA A 160 21.41 24.75 29.48
C ALA A 160 20.99 23.32 29.07
N GLN A 161 19.72 22.95 29.27
CA GLN A 161 19.17 21.70 28.77
C GLN A 161 19.11 21.66 27.23
N PHE A 162 18.72 22.76 26.57
CA PHE A 162 18.74 22.83 25.09
C PHE A 162 20.14 22.64 24.49
N LEU A 163 21.18 23.24 25.09
CA LEU A 163 22.58 23.07 24.68
C LEU A 163 23.06 21.62 24.84
N ARG A 164 22.53 20.91 25.85
CA ARG A 164 22.90 19.54 26.22
C ARG A 164 22.02 18.47 25.58
N ALA A 165 20.86 18.83 25.01
CA ALA A 165 19.90 17.92 24.40
C ALA A 165 20.52 17.18 23.20
N LYS A 166 20.10 15.94 22.97
CA LYS A 166 20.56 15.12 21.83
C LYS A 166 20.01 15.64 20.49
N LYS A 167 20.55 15.14 19.38
CA LYS A 167 20.15 15.58 18.03
C LYS A 167 18.64 15.46 17.79
N ASP A 168 18.04 14.30 18.08
CA ASP A 168 16.60 14.10 17.85
C ASP A 168 15.73 15.00 18.76
N GLU A 169 16.06 15.15 20.05
CA GLU A 169 15.35 16.03 21.00
C GLU A 169 15.47 17.51 20.59
N ARG A 170 16.67 17.94 20.19
CA ARG A 170 16.92 19.29 19.67
C ARG A 170 16.20 19.51 18.35
N GLY A 171 16.18 18.51 17.48
CA GLY A 171 15.48 18.50 16.21
C GLY A 171 13.98 18.73 16.39
N GLU A 172 13.34 18.02 17.33
CA GLU A 172 11.93 18.26 17.67
C GLU A 172 11.67 19.66 18.20
N LEU A 173 12.57 20.19 19.03
CA LEU A 173 12.46 21.55 19.56
C LEU A 173 12.60 22.59 18.43
N LEU A 174 13.60 22.43 17.57
CA LEU A 174 13.81 23.29 16.40
C LEU A 174 12.62 23.21 15.44
N GLU A 175 12.11 22.01 15.16
CA GLU A 175 10.95 21.80 14.27
C GLU A 175 9.73 22.60 14.72
N LYS A 176 9.47 22.60 16.04
CA LYS A 176 8.35 23.33 16.61
C LYS A 176 8.60 24.84 16.51
N ILE A 177 9.81 25.31 16.79
CA ILE A 177 10.15 26.75 16.81
C ILE A 177 10.21 27.35 15.39
N THR A 178 10.79 26.65 14.42
CA THR A 178 10.98 27.15 13.05
C THR A 178 9.85 26.76 12.11
N GLY A 179 8.93 25.89 12.55
CA GLY A 179 7.80 25.44 11.75
C GLY A 179 8.20 24.44 10.65
N THR A 180 9.34 23.75 10.77
CA THR A 180 9.81 22.82 9.72
C THR A 180 9.01 21.51 9.63
N GLY A 181 8.00 21.30 10.49
CA GLY A 181 7.15 20.10 10.43
C GLY A 181 6.40 19.92 9.10
N ILE A 182 6.25 20.99 8.31
CA ILE A 182 5.73 20.90 6.95
C ILE A 182 6.59 20.01 6.04
N TYR A 183 7.92 20.02 6.21
CA TYR A 183 8.84 19.22 5.41
C TYR A 183 8.68 17.72 5.69
N ARG A 184 8.39 17.35 6.95
CA ARG A 184 8.01 15.97 7.31
C ARG A 184 6.78 15.51 6.54
N GLN A 185 5.73 16.34 6.48
CA GLN A 185 4.51 16.02 5.75
C GLN A 185 4.75 15.89 4.24
N VAL A 186 5.61 16.74 3.66
CA VAL A 186 5.98 16.67 2.24
C VAL A 186 6.73 15.36 1.95
N GLY A 187 7.66 14.95 2.82
CA GLY A 187 8.38 13.68 2.69
C GLY A 187 7.45 12.47 2.73
N ILE A 188 6.52 12.43 3.69
CA ILE A 188 5.50 11.37 3.80
C ILE A 188 4.63 11.31 2.53
N ARG A 189 4.17 12.47 2.04
CA ARG A 189 3.34 12.53 0.83
C ARG A 189 4.08 12.08 -0.42
N ALA A 190 5.37 12.43 -0.57
CA ALA A 190 6.20 11.97 -1.67
C ALA A 190 6.34 10.44 -1.66
N PHE A 191 6.58 9.85 -0.48
CA PHE A 191 6.66 8.40 -0.30
C PHE A 191 5.33 7.69 -0.60
N GLN A 192 4.21 8.21 -0.09
CA GLN A 192 2.88 7.65 -0.36
C GLN A 192 2.54 7.69 -1.84
N LYS A 193 2.78 8.82 -2.52
CA LYS A 193 2.50 8.97 -3.96
C LYS A 193 3.34 8.02 -4.81
N TYR A 194 4.62 7.83 -4.46
CA TYR A 194 5.46 6.82 -5.13
C TYR A 194 4.94 5.40 -4.90
N LYS A 195 4.60 5.04 -3.65
CA LYS A 195 4.09 3.71 -3.30
C LYS A 195 2.78 3.38 -4.04
N GLU A 196 1.83 4.31 -4.04
CA GLU A 196 0.55 4.17 -4.77
C GLU A 196 0.77 3.92 -6.25
N ALA A 197 1.64 4.73 -6.88
CA ALA A 197 1.87 4.65 -8.30
C ALA A 197 2.70 3.40 -8.69
N ASN A 198 3.67 3.00 -7.87
CA ASN A 198 4.46 1.80 -8.11
C ASN A 198 3.63 0.51 -7.96
N ALA A 199 2.65 0.47 -7.05
CA ALA A 199 1.76 -0.67 -6.90
C ALA A 199 0.97 -0.96 -8.21
N GLN A 200 0.49 0.08 -8.89
CA GLN A 200 -0.22 -0.06 -10.16
C GLN A 200 0.66 -0.64 -11.28
N ILE A 201 1.95 -0.29 -11.31
CA ILE A 201 2.92 -0.89 -12.24
C ILE A 201 3.13 -2.37 -11.93
N GLU A 202 3.30 -2.71 -10.66
CA GLU A 202 3.55 -4.10 -10.23
C GLU A 202 2.35 -5.00 -10.52
N ASP A 203 1.13 -4.53 -10.32
CA ASP A 203 -0.09 -5.27 -10.66
C ASP A 203 -0.19 -5.55 -12.16
N ARG A 204 0.11 -4.55 -13.00
CA ARG A 204 0.12 -4.72 -14.47
C ARG A 204 1.25 -5.61 -14.96
N ARG A 205 2.41 -5.60 -14.30
CA ARG A 205 3.50 -6.55 -14.59
C ARG A 205 3.08 -7.97 -14.28
N LYS A 206 2.42 -8.21 -13.15
CA LYS A 206 1.86 -9.52 -12.81
C LYS A 206 0.78 -9.97 -13.79
N GLU A 207 -0.07 -9.05 -14.25
CA GLU A 207 -1.06 -9.35 -15.30
C GLU A 207 -0.37 -9.79 -16.60
N ILE A 208 0.68 -9.07 -17.03
CA ILE A 208 1.48 -9.48 -18.21
C ILE A 208 2.12 -10.85 -18.00
N GLU A 209 2.75 -11.11 -16.85
CA GLU A 209 3.42 -12.39 -16.56
C GLU A 209 2.43 -13.56 -16.58
N LEU A 210 1.22 -13.36 -16.06
CA LEU A 210 0.16 -14.37 -16.07
C LEU A 210 -0.33 -14.65 -17.50
N LEU A 211 -0.57 -13.61 -18.28
CA LEU A 211 -0.99 -13.73 -19.69
C LEU A 211 0.10 -14.33 -20.58
N GLN A 212 1.39 -14.08 -20.28
CA GLN A 212 2.52 -14.66 -21.00
C GLN A 212 2.66 -16.18 -20.76
N LYS A 213 2.26 -16.68 -19.58
CA LYS A 213 2.24 -18.12 -19.28
C LYS A 213 1.14 -18.87 -20.03
N GLU A 214 0.10 -18.17 -20.48
CA GLU A 214 -1.02 -18.73 -21.25
C GLU A 214 -0.78 -18.66 -22.77
N LEU A 215 0.29 -18.01 -23.23
CA LEU A 215 0.64 -17.91 -24.65
C LEU A 215 1.17 -19.24 -25.17
N LEU A 216 0.84 -19.57 -26.42
CA LEU A 216 1.43 -20.72 -27.09
C LEU A 216 2.83 -20.36 -27.61
N ASP A 217 3.76 -21.33 -27.54
CA ASP A 217 5.09 -21.18 -28.13
C ASP A 217 5.00 -20.95 -29.65
N GLU A 218 5.94 -20.18 -30.21
CA GLU A 218 5.96 -19.86 -31.64
C GLU A 218 6.02 -21.11 -32.54
N GLU A 219 6.69 -22.17 -32.08
CA GLU A 219 6.73 -23.45 -32.80
C GLU A 219 5.37 -24.15 -32.80
N GLN A 220 4.66 -24.13 -31.66
CA GLN A 220 3.32 -24.73 -31.55
C GLN A 220 2.31 -23.97 -32.42
N LEU A 221 2.41 -22.64 -32.47
CA LEU A 221 1.54 -21.78 -33.27
C LEU A 221 1.75 -22.00 -34.78
N LYS A 222 3.00 -22.21 -35.22
CA LYS A 222 3.32 -22.58 -36.61
C LYS A 222 2.72 -23.94 -36.98
N VAL A 223 2.83 -24.93 -36.10
CA VAL A 223 2.24 -26.26 -36.30
C VAL A 223 0.71 -26.17 -36.38
N LEU A 224 0.08 -25.46 -35.45
CA LEU A 224 -1.39 -25.27 -35.43
C LEU A 224 -1.90 -24.56 -36.69
N ARG A 225 -1.20 -23.52 -37.17
CA ARG A 225 -1.56 -22.80 -38.40
C ARG A 225 -1.44 -23.68 -39.65
N LYS A 226 -0.43 -24.54 -39.70
CA LYS A 226 -0.25 -25.51 -40.79
C LYS A 226 -1.38 -26.56 -40.79
N SER A 227 -1.69 -27.13 -39.63
CA SER A 227 -2.82 -28.08 -39.48
C SER A 227 -4.17 -27.43 -39.77
N PHE A 228 -4.35 -26.15 -39.43
CA PHE A 228 -5.56 -25.39 -39.77
C PHE A 228 -5.77 -25.29 -41.29
N GLN A 229 -4.72 -24.96 -42.06
CA GLN A 229 -4.79 -24.92 -43.53
C GLN A 229 -5.05 -26.30 -44.14
N GLU A 230 -4.37 -27.34 -43.67
CA GLU A 230 -4.56 -28.71 -44.17
C GLU A 230 -6.00 -29.22 -43.98
N LYS A 231 -6.66 -28.83 -42.89
CA LYS A 231 -8.06 -29.19 -42.61
C LYS A 231 -9.04 -28.35 -43.43
N GLU A 232 -8.76 -27.06 -43.65
CA GLU A 232 -9.55 -26.19 -44.52
C GLU A 232 -9.65 -26.73 -45.95
N GLU A 233 -8.53 -27.21 -46.50
CA GLU A 233 -8.45 -27.79 -47.85
C GLU A 233 -9.24 -29.12 -48.00
N GLN A 234 -9.48 -29.85 -46.90
CA GLN A 234 -10.21 -31.12 -46.90
C GLN A 234 -11.73 -30.98 -46.86
N ILE A 235 -12.25 -29.87 -46.33
CA ILE A 235 -13.70 -29.65 -46.14
C ILE A 235 -14.43 -29.49 -47.50
N SER A 236 -13.92 -28.63 -48.39
CA SER A 236 -14.52 -28.32 -49.70
C SER A 236 -14.79 -29.55 -50.60
N PRO A 237 -13.85 -30.49 -50.81
CA PRO A 237 -14.11 -31.69 -51.62
C PRO A 237 -15.11 -32.65 -50.96
N LEU A 238 -15.16 -32.75 -49.62
CA LEU A 238 -16.11 -33.60 -48.90
C LEU A 238 -17.55 -33.08 -49.03
N GLU A 239 -17.75 -31.76 -48.93
CA GLU A 239 -19.07 -31.14 -49.12
C GLU A 239 -19.65 -31.38 -50.53
N LYS A 240 -18.79 -31.31 -51.56
CA LYS A 240 -19.20 -31.62 -52.95
C LYS A 240 -19.64 -33.08 -53.10
N GLN A 241 -18.88 -34.03 -52.53
CA GLN A 241 -19.21 -35.46 -52.58
C GLN A 241 -20.52 -35.78 -51.84
N ILE A 242 -20.78 -35.14 -50.70
CA ILE A 242 -22.03 -35.29 -49.94
C ILE A 242 -23.23 -34.82 -50.77
N ASN A 243 -23.13 -33.66 -51.42
CA ASN A 243 -24.21 -33.10 -52.25
C ASN A 243 -24.54 -34.00 -53.47
N GLU A 244 -23.53 -34.61 -54.10
CA GLU A 244 -23.72 -35.56 -55.20
C GLU A 244 -24.43 -36.86 -54.73
N LEU A 245 -24.09 -37.36 -53.54
CA LEU A 245 -24.74 -38.53 -52.93
C LEU A 245 -26.20 -38.23 -52.51
N GLU A 246 -26.48 -37.05 -51.97
CA GLU A 246 -27.83 -36.62 -51.60
C GLU A 246 -28.75 -36.54 -52.81
N LYS A 247 -28.29 -35.93 -53.92
CA LYS A 247 -29.05 -35.89 -55.18
C LYS A 247 -29.38 -37.28 -55.72
N SER A 248 -28.45 -38.23 -55.56
CA SER A 248 -28.63 -39.61 -56.01
C SER A 248 -29.64 -40.38 -55.14
N LEU A 249 -29.68 -40.11 -53.84
CA LEU A 249 -30.67 -40.68 -52.92
C LEU A 249 -32.08 -40.11 -53.13
N ASP A 250 -32.19 -38.79 -53.32
CA ASP A 250 -33.47 -38.14 -53.61
C ASP A 250 -34.10 -38.69 -54.91
N LEU A 251 -33.29 -38.96 -55.93
CA LEU A 251 -33.78 -39.60 -57.16
C LEU A 251 -34.36 -40.99 -56.90
N LYS A 252 -33.69 -41.85 -56.10
CA LYS A 252 -34.21 -43.18 -55.75
C LYS A 252 -35.45 -43.13 -54.87
N LYS A 253 -35.53 -42.15 -53.96
CA LYS A 253 -36.71 -41.94 -53.13
C LYS A 253 -37.92 -41.56 -53.99
N ASN A 254 -37.74 -40.62 -54.93
CA ASN A 254 -38.79 -40.23 -55.87
C ASN A 254 -39.28 -41.40 -56.74
N ILE A 255 -38.37 -42.28 -57.19
CA ILE A 255 -38.75 -43.50 -57.93
C ILE A 255 -39.56 -44.46 -57.04
N ARG A 256 -39.14 -44.70 -55.79
CA ARG A 256 -39.88 -45.55 -54.83
C ARG A 256 -41.27 -44.98 -54.51
N ASP A 257 -41.36 -43.68 -54.27
CA ASP A 257 -42.63 -43.01 -53.93
C ASP A 257 -43.63 -43.08 -55.10
N GLN A 258 -43.17 -42.92 -56.34
CA GLN A 258 -44.03 -43.11 -57.52
C GLN A 258 -44.46 -44.58 -57.72
N GLN A 259 -43.57 -45.55 -57.48
CA GLN A 259 -43.94 -46.98 -57.52
C GLN A 259 -45.00 -47.32 -56.47
N ARG A 260 -44.87 -46.75 -55.27
CA ARG A 260 -45.86 -46.90 -54.21
C ARG A 260 -47.21 -46.29 -54.59
N GLN A 261 -47.21 -45.08 -55.15
CA GLN A 261 -48.44 -44.42 -55.61
C GLN A 261 -49.14 -45.22 -56.72
N ILE A 262 -48.39 -45.82 -57.65
CA ILE A 262 -48.95 -46.70 -58.67
C ILE A 262 -49.59 -47.94 -58.03
N ALA A 263 -48.87 -48.63 -57.13
CA ALA A 263 -49.38 -49.81 -56.43
C ALA A 263 -50.64 -49.49 -55.60
N GLU A 264 -50.70 -48.31 -54.99
CA GLU A 264 -51.88 -47.85 -54.23
C GLU A 264 -53.08 -47.60 -55.14
N GLN A 265 -52.88 -46.98 -56.30
CA GLN A 265 -53.94 -46.78 -57.29
C GLN A 265 -54.40 -48.10 -57.92
N GLU A 266 -53.51 -49.08 -58.10
CA GLU A 266 -53.86 -50.43 -58.56
C GLU A 266 -54.68 -51.19 -57.50
N LYS A 267 -54.33 -51.02 -56.24
CA LYS A 267 -55.11 -51.56 -55.12
C LYS A 267 -56.49 -50.92 -55.04
N LEU A 268 -56.60 -49.60 -55.14
CA LEU A 268 -57.88 -48.88 -55.17
C LEU A 268 -58.77 -49.32 -56.33
N LYS A 269 -58.19 -49.61 -57.50
CA LYS A 269 -58.93 -50.19 -58.63
C LYS A 269 -59.54 -51.55 -58.27
N LEU A 270 -58.76 -52.42 -57.62
CA LEU A 270 -59.21 -53.74 -57.18
C LEU A 270 -60.29 -53.63 -56.08
N GLU A 271 -60.16 -52.66 -55.18
CA GLU A 271 -61.12 -52.38 -54.10
C GLU A 271 -62.46 -51.89 -54.67
N VAL A 272 -62.47 -50.93 -55.61
CA VAL A 272 -63.70 -50.45 -56.26
C VAL A 272 -64.42 -51.57 -57.03
N GLU A 273 -63.67 -52.49 -57.65
CA GLU A 273 -64.25 -53.68 -58.31
C GLU A 273 -64.85 -54.69 -57.32
N GLN A 274 -64.32 -54.77 -56.10
CA GLN A 274 -64.89 -55.60 -55.03
C GLN A 274 -66.10 -54.93 -54.37
N ASP A 275 -66.08 -53.61 -54.18
CA ASP A 275 -67.19 -52.87 -53.56
C ASP A 275 -68.44 -52.86 -54.44
N TRP A 276 -68.27 -52.85 -55.77
CA TRP A 276 -69.37 -53.06 -56.70
C TRP A 276 -70.06 -54.42 -56.51
N LYS A 277 -69.28 -55.49 -56.29
CA LYS A 277 -69.80 -56.84 -56.03
C LYS A 277 -70.50 -56.97 -54.67
N LYS A 278 -70.10 -56.17 -53.68
CA LYS A 278 -70.73 -56.15 -52.35
C LYS A 278 -72.05 -55.37 -52.35
N PHE A 279 -72.13 -54.28 -53.13
CA PHE A 279 -73.30 -53.41 -53.22
C PHE A 279 -74.51 -54.05 -53.95
N GLU A 280 -74.31 -55.18 -54.63
CA GLU A 280 -75.33 -55.87 -55.44
C GLU A 280 -76.55 -56.34 -54.63
N ALA A 281 -76.33 -56.80 -53.39
CA ALA A 281 -77.41 -57.21 -52.47
C ALA A 281 -78.16 -56.01 -51.86
N GLU A 282 -77.48 -54.88 -51.62
CA GLU A 282 -78.08 -53.67 -51.03
C GLU A 282 -79.00 -52.95 -52.03
N ASN A 283 -78.73 -53.08 -53.33
CA ASN A 283 -79.59 -52.58 -54.40
C ASN A 283 -80.97 -53.29 -54.44
N ILE A 284 -81.06 -54.54 -53.95
CA ILE A 284 -82.33 -55.29 -53.82
C ILE A 284 -83.11 -54.85 -52.57
N LEU A 285 -82.42 -54.45 -51.50
CA LEU A 285 -83.01 -53.89 -50.28
C LEU A 285 -83.70 -52.54 -50.52
N LEU A 286 -83.13 -51.70 -51.40
CA LEU A 286 -83.72 -50.42 -51.82
C LEU A 286 -85.16 -50.57 -52.34
N GLN A 287 -85.47 -51.69 -53.01
CA GLN A 287 -86.78 -51.97 -53.62
C GLN A 287 -87.85 -52.41 -52.60
N LYS A 288 -87.48 -53.04 -51.48
CA LYS A 288 -88.43 -53.54 -50.46
C LYS A 288 -88.90 -52.44 -49.49
N HIS A 289 -88.14 -51.35 -49.38
CA HIS A 289 -88.46 -50.19 -48.56
C HIS A 289 -89.63 -49.36 -49.07
N GLU A 290 -89.83 -49.33 -50.39
CA GLU A 290 -90.87 -48.54 -51.04
C GLU A 290 -92.30 -49.04 -50.72
N GLU A 291 -92.46 -50.24 -50.10
CA GLU A 291 -93.76 -50.88 -49.82
C GLU A 291 -94.38 -50.54 -48.44
N ILE A 292 -93.63 -50.02 -47.45
CA ILE A 292 -94.07 -49.87 -46.03
C ILE A 292 -94.08 -48.40 -45.55
N GLN A 293 -93.91 -47.46 -46.47
CA GLN A 293 -93.77 -46.01 -46.19
C GLN A 293 -94.96 -45.35 -45.46
N LEU A 294 -96.15 -45.94 -45.45
CA LEU A 294 -97.41 -45.34 -44.97
C LEU A 294 -97.60 -45.23 -43.44
N PHE A 295 -96.79 -45.89 -42.62
CA PHE A 295 -96.85 -45.86 -41.14
C PHE A 295 -95.45 -45.80 -40.50
N ALA A 296 -94.54 -45.09 -41.17
CA ALA A 296 -93.13 -44.99 -40.80
C ALA A 296 -92.84 -44.09 -39.57
N GLU A 297 -93.70 -43.13 -39.26
CA GLU A 297 -93.48 -42.16 -38.17
C GLU A 297 -93.64 -42.81 -36.78
N GLU A 298 -94.66 -43.65 -36.59
CA GLU A 298 -94.89 -44.33 -35.31
C GLU A 298 -93.82 -45.41 -35.04
N LEU A 299 -93.31 -46.08 -36.08
CA LEU A 299 -92.20 -47.04 -35.99
C LEU A 299 -90.88 -46.35 -35.61
N ARG A 300 -90.63 -45.13 -36.12
CA ARG A 300 -89.47 -44.30 -35.76
C ARG A 300 -89.52 -43.82 -34.29
N ALA A 301 -90.71 -43.50 -33.78
CA ALA A 301 -90.90 -43.10 -32.37
C ALA A 301 -90.56 -44.24 -31.39
N TRP A 302 -90.96 -45.48 -31.70
CA TRP A 302 -90.58 -46.66 -30.89
C TRP A 302 -89.07 -46.91 -30.88
N ARG A 303 -88.40 -46.75 -32.03
CA ARG A 303 -86.94 -46.86 -32.15
C ARG A 303 -86.21 -45.78 -31.34
N SER A 304 -86.67 -44.54 -31.36
CA SER A 304 -86.06 -43.44 -30.60
C SER A 304 -86.16 -43.65 -29.08
N HIS A 305 -87.31 -44.14 -28.59
CA HIS A 305 -87.50 -44.43 -27.17
C HIS A 305 -86.72 -45.67 -26.69
N THR A 306 -86.52 -46.66 -27.55
CA THR A 306 -85.63 -47.81 -27.24
C THR A 306 -84.15 -47.41 -27.25
N GLU A 307 -83.71 -46.56 -28.19
CA GLU A 307 -82.34 -46.05 -28.26
C GLU A 307 -81.99 -45.17 -27.05
N THR A 308 -82.89 -44.25 -26.64
CA THR A 308 -82.68 -43.42 -25.44
C THR A 308 -82.61 -44.21 -24.13
N LEU A 309 -83.32 -45.34 -24.03
CA LEU A 309 -83.18 -46.26 -22.89
C LEU A 309 -81.82 -46.96 -22.87
N ASN A 310 -81.34 -47.39 -24.03
CA ASN A 310 -80.00 -47.98 -24.15
C ASN A 310 -78.89 -46.95 -23.86
N ASP A 311 -79.06 -45.70 -24.27
CA ASP A 311 -78.08 -44.64 -24.01
C ASP A 311 -78.03 -44.25 -22.54
N LEU A 312 -79.18 -44.14 -21.86
CA LEU A 312 -79.22 -43.97 -20.39
C LEU A 312 -78.57 -45.15 -19.66
N GLN A 313 -78.75 -46.39 -20.12
CA GLN A 313 -78.06 -47.56 -19.56
C GLN A 313 -76.54 -47.49 -19.76
N LYS A 314 -76.10 -47.05 -20.95
CA LYS A 314 -74.67 -46.84 -21.23
C LYS A 314 -74.09 -45.73 -20.36
N GLU A 315 -74.76 -44.60 -20.21
CA GLU A 315 -74.31 -43.49 -19.36
C GLU A 315 -74.18 -43.88 -17.88
N ILE A 316 -75.13 -44.69 -17.37
CA ILE A 316 -75.03 -45.27 -16.02
C ILE A 316 -73.81 -46.19 -15.94
N SER A 317 -73.60 -47.08 -16.93
CA SER A 317 -72.44 -47.98 -16.94
C SER A 317 -71.10 -47.23 -16.99
N LEU A 318 -71.01 -46.14 -17.76
CA LEU A 318 -69.83 -45.27 -17.85
C LEU A 318 -69.58 -44.52 -16.54
N THR A 319 -70.64 -44.07 -15.87
CA THR A 319 -70.52 -43.39 -14.58
C THR A 319 -70.06 -44.34 -13.48
N VAL A 320 -70.53 -45.60 -13.51
CA VAL A 320 -70.05 -46.67 -12.62
C VAL A 320 -68.58 -47.00 -12.88
N GLN A 321 -68.15 -47.08 -14.14
CA GLN A 321 -66.73 -47.28 -14.48
C GLN A 321 -65.85 -46.14 -13.96
N LYS A 322 -66.30 -44.88 -14.09
CA LYS A 322 -65.59 -43.72 -13.53
C LYS A 322 -65.53 -43.73 -12.00
N GLU A 323 -66.59 -44.19 -11.34
CA GLU A 323 -66.62 -44.37 -9.89
C GLU A 323 -65.59 -45.41 -9.44
N GLU A 324 -65.51 -46.55 -10.13
CA GLU A 324 -64.49 -47.59 -9.89
C GLU A 324 -63.05 -47.09 -10.17
N GLU A 325 -62.85 -46.26 -11.19
CA GLU A 325 -61.55 -45.64 -11.48
C GLU A 325 -61.10 -44.67 -10.39
N VAL A 326 -62.01 -43.84 -9.88
CA VAL A 326 -61.71 -42.93 -8.76
C VAL A 326 -61.44 -43.71 -7.48
N GLU A 327 -62.14 -44.82 -7.22
CA GLU A 327 -61.83 -45.69 -6.08
C GLU A 327 -60.45 -46.35 -6.17
N LYS A 328 -60.06 -46.79 -7.38
CA LYS A 328 -58.67 -47.24 -7.64
C LYS A 328 -57.66 -46.10 -7.43
N GLY A 329 -58.00 -44.87 -7.83
CA GLY A 329 -57.20 -43.67 -7.61
C GLY A 329 -56.98 -43.36 -6.13
N ILE A 330 -58.04 -43.44 -5.31
CA ILE A 330 -57.97 -43.29 -3.85
C ILE A 330 -57.05 -44.35 -3.24
N PHE A 331 -57.20 -45.61 -3.65
CA PHE A 331 -56.35 -46.71 -3.16
C PHE A 331 -54.88 -46.51 -3.52
N ASN A 332 -54.58 -46.11 -4.76
CA ASN A 332 -53.21 -45.83 -5.20
C ASN A 332 -52.61 -44.62 -4.46
N CYS A 333 -53.39 -43.56 -4.25
CA CYS A 333 -52.96 -42.38 -3.49
C CYS A 333 -52.65 -42.73 -2.03
N LEU A 334 -53.46 -43.58 -1.38
CA LEU A 334 -53.15 -44.09 -0.03
C LEU A 334 -51.85 -44.88 0.01
N LYS A 335 -51.61 -45.70 -1.01
CA LYS A 335 -50.36 -46.45 -1.13
C LYS A 335 -49.17 -45.52 -1.30
N GLU A 336 -49.26 -44.52 -2.19
CA GLU A 336 -48.23 -43.50 -2.38
C GLU A 336 -47.92 -42.73 -1.09
N VAL A 337 -48.93 -42.34 -0.31
CA VAL A 337 -48.72 -41.66 0.98
C VAL A 337 -48.09 -42.60 2.02
N SER A 338 -48.52 -43.86 2.06
CA SER A 338 -47.95 -44.86 2.97
C SER A 338 -46.47 -45.13 2.65
N ASP A 339 -46.12 -45.22 1.37
CA ASP A 339 -44.74 -45.38 0.91
C ASP A 339 -43.90 -44.11 1.21
N PHE A 340 -44.50 -42.92 1.08
CA PHE A 340 -43.84 -41.64 1.34
C PHE A 340 -43.53 -41.39 2.83
N ILE A 341 -44.46 -41.73 3.72
CA ILE A 341 -44.28 -41.57 5.18
C ILE A 341 -43.60 -42.79 5.82
N GLN A 342 -43.46 -43.90 5.06
CA GLN A 342 -43.00 -45.20 5.54
C GLN A 342 -43.83 -45.74 6.73
N ALA A 343 -45.12 -45.41 6.75
CA ALA A 343 -46.05 -45.82 7.80
C ALA A 343 -47.44 -46.07 7.21
N ASN A 344 -48.11 -47.15 7.65
CA ASN A 344 -49.47 -47.45 7.24
C ASN A 344 -50.43 -46.35 7.73
N SER A 345 -51.07 -45.66 6.80
CA SER A 345 -52.06 -44.62 7.10
C SER A 345 -53.48 -45.09 6.78
N ALA A 346 -54.40 -44.94 7.73
CA ALA A 346 -55.83 -45.10 7.46
C ALA A 346 -56.35 -43.87 6.69
N ALA A 347 -57.38 -44.06 5.86
CA ALA A 347 -57.95 -42.99 5.02
C ALA A 347 -58.42 -41.75 5.81
N GLU A 348 -58.78 -41.92 7.08
CA GLU A 348 -59.23 -40.84 7.96
C GLU A 348 -58.07 -40.04 8.58
N GLU A 349 -56.84 -40.57 8.57
CA GLU A 349 -55.67 -40.01 9.26
C GLU A 349 -54.57 -39.50 8.30
N VAL A 350 -54.83 -39.48 6.99
CA VAL A 350 -53.87 -39.10 5.94
C VAL A 350 -53.33 -37.68 6.16
N GLU A 351 -54.22 -36.72 6.44
CA GLU A 351 -53.83 -35.31 6.65
C GLU A 351 -52.97 -35.11 7.90
N ASP A 352 -53.32 -35.76 9.01
CA ASP A 352 -52.58 -35.66 10.28
C ASP A 352 -51.19 -36.30 10.19
N ASN A 353 -51.09 -37.45 9.51
CA ASN A 353 -49.82 -38.16 9.34
C ASN A 353 -48.85 -37.37 8.44
N LEU A 354 -49.34 -36.75 7.36
CA LEU A 354 -48.53 -35.86 6.50
C LEU A 354 -48.01 -34.63 7.26
N GLN A 355 -48.83 -34.03 8.15
CA GLN A 355 -48.40 -32.89 8.98
C GLN A 355 -47.33 -33.28 10.01
N ARG A 356 -47.46 -34.44 10.67
CA ARG A 356 -46.45 -34.93 11.62
C ARG A 356 -45.11 -35.21 10.94
N PHE A 357 -45.15 -35.83 9.76
CA PHE A 357 -43.96 -36.12 8.96
C PHE A 357 -43.25 -34.83 8.53
N LEU A 358 -43.99 -33.84 8.03
CA LEU A 358 -43.45 -32.52 7.66
C LEU A 358 -42.75 -31.84 8.84
N LYS A 359 -43.35 -31.85 10.03
CA LYS A 359 -42.76 -31.25 11.24
C LYS A 359 -41.46 -31.94 11.66
N ASN A 360 -41.41 -33.27 11.59
CA ASN A 360 -40.21 -34.04 11.94
C ASN A 360 -39.03 -33.69 11.00
N ILE A 361 -39.25 -33.71 9.69
CA ILE A 361 -38.22 -33.36 8.70
C ILE A 361 -37.74 -31.91 8.89
N GLN A 362 -38.63 -30.96 9.16
CA GLN A 362 -38.26 -29.57 9.43
C GLN A 362 -37.36 -29.41 10.67
N GLN A 363 -37.65 -30.14 11.74
CA GLN A 363 -36.82 -30.13 12.96
C GLN A 363 -35.40 -30.65 12.68
N LEU A 364 -35.28 -31.74 11.92
CA LEU A 364 -33.98 -32.29 11.52
C LEU A 364 -33.21 -31.34 10.58
N GLN A 365 -33.89 -30.68 9.63
CA GLN A 365 -33.28 -29.67 8.76
C GLN A 365 -32.76 -28.46 9.56
N GLN A 366 -33.50 -28.01 10.57
CA GLN A 366 -33.08 -26.92 11.44
C GLN A 366 -31.88 -27.33 12.31
N ALA A 367 -31.91 -28.50 12.94
CA ALA A 367 -30.79 -29.02 13.72
C ALA A 367 -29.50 -29.14 12.87
N ARG A 368 -29.62 -29.59 11.62
CA ARG A 368 -28.50 -29.64 10.67
C ARG A 368 -27.92 -28.25 10.38
N LYS A 369 -28.79 -27.23 10.19
CA LYS A 369 -28.36 -25.85 9.94
C LYS A 369 -27.61 -25.26 11.14
N GLU A 370 -28.07 -25.54 12.35
CA GLU A 370 -27.42 -25.12 13.60
C GLU A 370 -26.02 -25.74 13.74
N LYS A 371 -25.87 -27.05 13.47
CA LYS A 371 -24.55 -27.71 13.47
C LYS A 371 -23.62 -27.18 12.40
N LEU A 372 -24.11 -26.91 11.19
CA LEU A 372 -23.31 -26.28 10.13
C LEU A 372 -22.79 -24.90 10.56
N SER A 373 -23.64 -24.07 11.17
CA SER A 373 -23.21 -22.76 11.68
C SER A 373 -22.18 -22.84 12.81
N SER A 374 -22.32 -23.86 13.69
CA SER A 374 -21.36 -24.13 14.76
C SER A 374 -20.00 -24.53 14.22
N TYR A 375 -19.99 -25.39 13.19
CA TYR A 375 -18.77 -25.79 12.48
C TYR A 375 -18.06 -24.59 11.81
N GLU A 376 -18.81 -23.71 11.14
CA GLU A 376 -18.24 -22.50 10.52
C GLU A 376 -17.61 -21.55 11.55
N ASN A 377 -18.24 -21.38 12.71
CA ASN A 377 -17.71 -20.54 13.80
C ASN A 377 -16.44 -21.12 14.41
N LEU A 378 -16.43 -22.42 14.73
CA LEU A 378 -15.24 -23.11 15.24
C LEU A 378 -14.08 -23.08 14.24
N LYS A 379 -14.38 -23.24 12.95
CA LYS A 379 -13.37 -23.14 11.89
C LYS A 379 -12.74 -21.75 11.85
N ARG A 380 -13.54 -20.68 11.94
CA ARG A 380 -13.01 -19.31 12.00
C ARG A 380 -12.16 -19.06 13.24
N GLN A 381 -12.56 -19.61 14.39
CA GLN A 381 -11.79 -19.51 15.62
C GLN A 381 -10.44 -20.23 15.48
N PHE A 382 -10.44 -21.43 14.89
CA PHE A 382 -9.21 -22.15 14.58
C PHE A 382 -8.28 -21.34 13.65
N ASP A 383 -8.82 -20.78 12.56
CA ASP A 383 -8.03 -20.01 11.59
C ASP A 383 -7.38 -18.76 12.24
N LEU A 384 -8.00 -18.20 13.29
CA LEU A 384 -7.46 -17.08 14.07
C LEU A 384 -6.31 -17.52 15.00
N GLU A 385 -6.49 -18.60 15.77
CA GLU A 385 -5.48 -19.11 16.71
C GLU A 385 -4.22 -19.61 15.99
N VAL A 386 -4.37 -20.17 14.79
CA VAL A 386 -3.26 -20.77 14.01
C VAL A 386 -2.66 -19.78 13.00
N ARG A 387 -3.01 -18.49 13.07
CA ARG A 387 -2.56 -17.46 12.10
C ARG A 387 -1.04 -17.31 11.96
N GLU A 388 -0.31 -17.52 13.05
CA GLU A 388 1.17 -17.44 13.08
C GLU A 388 1.85 -18.68 12.47
N VAL A 389 1.06 -19.68 12.05
CA VAL A 389 1.53 -20.95 11.52
C VAL A 389 1.09 -21.06 10.05
N PRO A 390 1.98 -21.47 9.12
CA PRO A 390 1.64 -21.66 7.71
C PRO A 390 0.85 -22.96 7.50
N PHE A 391 -0.35 -23.04 8.10
CA PHE A 391 -1.21 -24.22 8.09
C PHE A 391 -2.63 -23.82 7.68
N GLN A 392 -3.28 -24.70 6.92
CA GLN A 392 -4.70 -24.57 6.56
C GLN A 392 -5.39 -25.90 6.85
N LEU A 393 -6.61 -25.80 7.40
CA LEU A 393 -7.47 -26.94 7.61
C LEU A 393 -7.86 -27.58 6.27
N ASN A 394 -7.50 -28.85 6.12
CA ASN A 394 -7.94 -29.66 4.99
C ASN A 394 -9.29 -30.33 5.32
N GLY A 395 -9.99 -30.84 4.29
CA GLY A 395 -11.28 -31.54 4.49
C GLY A 395 -11.19 -32.80 5.34
N ASP A 396 -9.97 -33.31 5.60
CA ASP A 396 -9.68 -34.38 6.53
C ASP A 396 -9.10 -33.80 7.83
N LEU A 397 -9.92 -33.80 8.89
CA LEU A 397 -9.56 -33.29 10.20
C LEU A 397 -8.53 -34.17 10.93
N GLU A 398 -8.50 -35.48 10.67
CA GLU A 398 -7.52 -36.38 11.29
C GLU A 398 -6.12 -36.19 10.68
N ALA A 399 -6.05 -36.06 9.36
CA ALA A 399 -4.80 -35.73 8.69
C ALA A 399 -4.29 -34.34 9.10
N SER A 400 -5.22 -33.39 9.28
CA SER A 400 -4.91 -32.02 9.73
C SER A 400 -4.32 -32.01 11.15
N GLU A 401 -4.92 -32.76 12.08
CA GLU A 401 -4.41 -32.91 13.44
C GLU A 401 -3.02 -33.54 13.46
N LYS A 402 -2.81 -34.66 12.74
CA LYS A 402 -1.51 -35.34 12.67
C LYS A 402 -0.41 -34.41 12.16
N LYS A 403 -0.73 -33.59 11.15
CA LYS A 403 0.22 -32.63 10.58
C LYS A 403 0.55 -31.49 11.56
N LEU A 404 -0.42 -31.01 12.33
CA LEU A 404 -0.15 -30.03 13.40
C LEU A 404 0.68 -30.63 14.53
N LEU A 405 0.42 -31.87 14.94
CA LEU A 405 1.24 -32.59 15.91
C LEU A 405 2.67 -32.80 15.42
N GLU A 406 2.86 -33.12 14.14
CA GLU A 406 4.19 -33.21 13.52
C GLU A 406 4.91 -31.84 13.52
N MET A 407 4.20 -30.76 13.17
CA MET A 407 4.75 -29.40 13.23
C MET A 407 5.09 -29.00 14.68
N GLN A 408 4.26 -29.37 15.66
CA GLN A 408 4.52 -29.15 17.08
C GLN A 408 5.80 -29.87 17.52
N PHE A 409 5.98 -31.12 17.09
CA PHE A 409 7.17 -31.91 17.39
C PHE A 409 8.43 -31.28 16.77
N LEU A 410 8.36 -30.85 15.50
CA LEU A 410 9.47 -30.19 14.82
C LEU A 410 9.84 -28.85 15.47
N SER A 411 8.86 -28.02 15.83
CA SER A 411 9.09 -26.76 16.53
C SER A 411 9.67 -26.98 17.94
N ARG A 412 9.19 -27.99 18.69
CA ARG A 412 9.81 -28.39 19.98
C ARG A 412 11.27 -28.76 19.82
N LYS A 413 11.58 -29.64 18.87
CA LYS A 413 12.96 -30.07 18.61
C LYS A 413 13.88 -28.91 18.22
N LYS A 414 13.37 -27.95 17.44
CA LYS A 414 14.12 -26.72 17.11
C LYS A 414 14.34 -25.83 18.31
N LEU A 415 13.33 -25.65 19.17
CA LEU A 415 13.47 -24.88 20.40
C LEU A 415 14.49 -25.52 21.35
N GLU A 416 14.48 -26.84 21.50
CA GLU A 416 15.49 -27.58 22.28
C GLU A 416 16.91 -27.34 21.73
N GLY A 417 17.09 -27.42 20.41
CA GLY A 417 18.37 -27.12 19.76
C GLY A 417 18.82 -25.67 19.96
N LEU A 418 17.92 -24.70 19.76
CA LEU A 418 18.21 -23.27 19.95
C LEU A 418 18.50 -22.93 21.42
N SER A 419 17.82 -23.59 22.36
CA SER A 419 18.06 -23.40 23.79
C SER A 419 19.49 -23.83 24.19
N SER A 420 20.01 -24.89 23.57
CA SER A 420 21.40 -25.33 23.79
C SER A 420 22.45 -24.37 23.19
N CYS A 421 22.09 -23.61 22.14
CA CYS A 421 22.96 -22.58 21.57
C CYS A 421 22.95 -21.27 22.39
N LEU A 422 21.90 -21.05 23.19
CA LEU A 422 21.63 -19.81 23.94
C LEU A 422 21.79 -20.00 25.46
N GLU A 423 22.60 -20.97 25.92
CA GLU A 423 22.74 -21.33 27.35
C GLU A 423 23.07 -20.15 28.29
N ASN A 424 23.66 -19.08 27.76
CA ASN A 424 24.07 -17.89 28.53
C ASN A 424 23.07 -16.71 28.45
N ILE A 425 21.91 -16.90 27.81
CA ILE A 425 20.91 -15.87 27.57
C ILE A 425 19.62 -16.26 28.30
N ASP A 426 19.05 -15.31 29.03
CA ASP A 426 17.75 -15.51 29.68
C ASP A 426 16.63 -15.51 28.61
N LEU A 427 16.06 -16.70 28.38
CA LEU A 427 15.01 -16.92 27.38
C LEU A 427 13.63 -16.47 27.86
N GLU A 428 13.42 -16.29 29.17
CA GLU A 428 12.15 -15.77 29.72
C GLU A 428 12.02 -14.27 29.42
N GLU A 429 13.13 -13.54 29.45
CA GLU A 429 13.24 -12.11 29.12
C GLU A 429 13.88 -11.87 27.74
N ALA A 430 13.60 -12.73 26.76
CA ALA A 430 14.21 -12.68 25.43
C ALA A 430 14.07 -11.31 24.70
N GLY A 431 13.10 -10.47 25.08
CA GLY A 431 12.98 -9.10 24.56
C GLY A 431 14.07 -8.16 25.11
N GLU A 432 14.42 -8.29 26.39
CA GLU A 432 15.43 -7.47 27.07
C GLU A 432 16.84 -7.92 26.69
N GLU A 433 17.08 -9.24 26.63
CA GLU A 433 18.35 -9.81 26.18
C GLU A 433 18.65 -9.47 24.71
N LYS A 434 17.64 -9.44 23.82
CA LYS A 434 17.82 -8.93 22.45
C LYS A 434 18.27 -7.47 22.43
N LEU A 435 17.75 -6.66 23.35
CA LEU A 435 18.12 -5.24 23.47
C LEU A 435 19.55 -5.08 24.00
N ARG A 436 19.96 -5.93 24.95
CA ARG A 436 21.31 -6.00 25.48
C ARG A 436 22.33 -6.39 24.41
N LEU A 437 22.12 -7.50 23.72
CA LEU A 437 22.99 -7.96 22.62
C LEU A 437 23.13 -6.90 21.53
N LYS A 438 22.05 -6.20 21.20
CA LYS A 438 22.09 -5.09 20.24
C LYS A 438 23.01 -3.95 20.70
N ARG A 439 22.98 -3.58 21.99
CA ARG A 439 23.88 -2.55 22.55
C ARG A 439 25.33 -3.01 22.53
N GLU A 440 25.60 -4.27 22.85
CA GLU A 440 26.95 -4.84 22.82
C GLU A 440 27.49 -4.88 21.38
N LEU A 441 26.67 -5.27 20.39
CA LEU A 441 27.02 -5.22 18.97
C LEU A 441 27.30 -3.79 18.47
N GLU A 442 26.49 -2.80 18.85
CA GLU A 442 26.71 -1.40 18.48
C GLU A 442 28.04 -0.88 19.05
N LYS A 443 28.37 -1.23 20.30
CA LYS A 443 29.66 -0.92 20.92
C LYS A 443 30.83 -1.63 20.20
N ALA A 444 30.71 -2.92 19.90
CA ALA A 444 31.75 -3.69 19.19
C ALA A 444 32.03 -3.14 17.78
N ARG A 445 30.99 -2.74 17.04
CA ARG A 445 31.13 -2.09 15.72
C ARG A 445 31.80 -0.72 15.81
N LEU A 446 31.49 0.07 16.84
CA LEU A 446 32.14 1.36 17.07
C LEU A 446 33.64 1.16 17.37
N ALA A 447 33.97 0.16 18.19
CA ALA A 447 35.35 -0.22 18.48
C ALA A 447 36.08 -0.68 17.20
N HIS A 448 35.48 -1.56 16.40
CA HIS A 448 36.05 -2.00 15.12
C HIS A 448 36.38 -0.82 14.18
N LYS A 449 35.44 0.13 14.06
CA LYS A 449 35.63 1.32 13.22
C LYS A 449 36.77 2.22 13.72
N LYS A 450 36.84 2.48 15.03
CA LYS A 450 37.91 3.28 15.62
C LYS A 450 39.27 2.57 15.51
N PHE A 451 39.31 1.25 15.68
CA PHE A 451 40.51 0.45 15.47
C PHE A 451 40.99 0.52 14.01
N GLY A 452 40.10 0.38 13.03
CA GLY A 452 40.45 0.52 11.61
C GLY A 452 40.94 1.93 11.24
N ALA A 453 40.47 2.99 11.92
CA ALA A 453 41.00 4.34 11.73
C ALA A 453 42.46 4.46 12.23
N ILE A 454 42.77 3.84 13.38
CA ILE A 454 44.13 3.75 13.92
C ILE A 454 45.05 2.99 12.94
N GLU A 455 44.58 1.86 12.38
CA GLU A 455 45.35 1.10 11.39
C GLU A 455 45.64 1.91 10.13
N ASN A 456 44.62 2.57 9.57
CA ASN A 456 44.78 3.41 8.37
C ASN A 456 45.76 4.56 8.61
N LEU A 457 45.63 5.26 9.73
CA LEU A 457 46.52 6.37 10.10
C LEU A 457 47.97 5.87 10.28
N SER A 458 48.15 4.68 10.87
CA SER A 458 49.46 4.05 10.99
C SER A 458 50.07 3.67 9.64
N ALA A 459 49.25 3.22 8.69
CA ALA A 459 49.69 2.87 7.34
C ALA A 459 50.06 4.11 6.50
N GLU A 460 49.31 5.21 6.60
CA GLU A 460 49.62 6.49 5.95
C GLU A 460 50.92 7.09 6.49
N LEU A 461 51.13 7.02 7.81
CA LEU A 461 52.35 7.44 8.46
C LEU A 461 53.57 6.64 7.99
N LEU A 462 53.44 5.31 7.88
CA LEU A 462 54.47 4.45 7.28
C LEU A 462 54.77 4.82 5.82
N LYS A 463 53.75 5.18 5.04
CA LYS A 463 53.92 5.62 3.65
C LYS A 463 54.67 6.95 3.55
N ASN A 464 54.34 7.91 4.40
CA ASN A 464 55.02 9.21 4.45
C ASN A 464 56.49 9.08 4.87
N HIS A 465 56.79 8.18 5.82
CA HIS A 465 58.17 7.87 6.19
C HIS A 465 58.93 7.22 5.03
N LYS A 466 58.32 6.28 4.29
CA LYS A 466 58.93 5.69 3.08
C LYS A 466 59.20 6.72 1.98
N GLU A 467 58.25 7.64 1.71
CA GLU A 467 58.44 8.70 0.71
C GLU A 467 59.56 9.67 1.11
N GLN A 468 59.73 9.95 2.40
CA GLN A 468 60.89 10.71 2.90
C GLN A 468 62.21 9.97 2.68
N GLU A 469 62.27 8.67 2.97
CA GLU A 469 63.46 7.86 2.73
C GLU A 469 63.87 7.82 1.24
N GLU A 470 62.91 7.79 0.32
CA GLU A 470 63.15 7.82 -1.13
C GLU A 470 63.70 9.16 -1.64
N LEU A 471 63.31 10.29 -1.03
CA LEU A 471 63.75 11.64 -1.42
C LEU A 471 65.14 12.00 -0.87
N LEU A 472 65.57 11.35 0.21
CA LEU A 472 66.85 11.60 0.88
C LEU A 472 68.09 11.48 -0.05
N PRO A 473 68.26 10.43 -0.89
CA PRO A 473 69.40 10.34 -1.79
C PRO A 473 69.46 11.48 -2.83
N HIS A 474 68.30 11.93 -3.33
CA HIS A 474 68.21 13.04 -4.28
C HIS A 474 68.68 14.36 -3.65
N LEU A 475 68.27 14.64 -2.41
CA LEU A 475 68.71 15.80 -1.65
C LEU A 475 70.22 15.81 -1.36
N GLN A 476 70.87 14.64 -1.32
CA GLN A 476 72.31 14.53 -1.11
C GLN A 476 73.15 14.64 -2.39
N SER A 477 72.61 14.23 -3.55
CA SER A 477 73.34 14.20 -4.82
C SER A 477 73.19 15.48 -5.66
N LEU A 478 71.96 16.02 -5.76
CA LEU A 478 71.64 17.20 -6.59
C LEU A 478 72.48 18.45 -6.24
N PRO A 479 72.75 18.79 -4.95
CA PRO A 479 73.59 19.94 -4.62
C PRO A 479 75.02 19.81 -5.16
N LYS A 480 75.61 18.60 -5.08
CA LYS A 480 76.97 18.33 -5.57
C LYS A 480 77.05 18.43 -7.10
N ASP A 481 76.02 17.94 -7.80
CA ASP A 481 75.93 18.04 -9.25
C ASP A 481 75.74 19.49 -9.72
N LEU A 482 74.95 20.27 -8.98
CA LEU A 482 74.75 21.70 -9.21
C LEU A 482 76.05 22.50 -9.05
N GLU A 483 76.83 22.25 -7.99
CA GLU A 483 78.14 22.88 -7.78
C GLU A 483 79.09 22.59 -8.95
N LEU A 484 79.15 21.33 -9.41
CA LEU A 484 80.02 20.94 -10.52
C LEU A 484 79.61 21.60 -11.84
N LYS A 485 78.31 21.69 -12.14
CA LYS A 485 77.80 22.35 -13.35
C LYS A 485 77.96 23.87 -13.29
N GLN A 486 77.81 24.48 -12.12
CA GLN A 486 78.07 25.92 -11.93
C GLN A 486 79.54 26.26 -12.18
N ALA A 487 80.47 25.43 -11.69
CA ALA A 487 81.90 25.58 -11.99
C ALA A 487 82.20 25.42 -13.50
N GLN A 488 81.55 24.47 -14.18
CA GLN A 488 81.66 24.31 -15.64
C GLN A 488 81.07 25.50 -16.41
N ALA A 489 79.96 26.08 -15.94
CA ALA A 489 79.38 27.27 -16.55
C ALA A 489 80.30 28.48 -16.39
N ALA A 490 80.92 28.66 -15.23
CA ALA A 490 81.89 29.73 -14.96
C ALA A 490 83.12 29.65 -15.89
N THR A 491 83.68 28.45 -16.06
CA THR A 491 84.81 28.24 -16.99
C THR A 491 84.43 28.47 -18.45
N LEU A 492 83.22 28.09 -18.88
CA LEU A 492 82.72 28.38 -20.22
C LEU A 492 82.43 29.87 -20.44
N SER A 493 81.95 30.61 -19.43
CA SER A 493 81.76 32.06 -19.54
C SER A 493 83.09 32.79 -19.70
N GLU A 494 84.11 32.43 -18.92
CA GLU A 494 85.45 33.01 -19.08
C GLU A 494 86.03 32.72 -20.48
N ARG A 495 85.80 31.51 -21.01
CA ARG A 495 86.22 31.15 -22.37
C ARG A 495 85.50 31.98 -23.43
N LEU A 496 84.19 32.18 -23.27
CA LEU A 496 83.38 32.98 -24.18
C LEU A 496 83.84 34.44 -24.20
N GLU A 497 84.12 35.03 -23.03
CA GLU A 497 84.65 36.39 -22.91
C GLU A 497 86.01 36.53 -23.60
N LYS A 498 86.92 35.56 -23.41
CA LYS A 498 88.21 35.52 -24.13
C LYS A 498 88.03 35.42 -25.65
N LEU A 499 87.09 34.60 -26.15
CA LEU A 499 86.81 34.48 -27.58
C LEU A 499 86.17 35.75 -28.17
N GLN A 500 85.31 36.43 -27.41
CA GLN A 500 84.74 37.73 -27.79
C GLN A 500 85.82 38.81 -27.90
N LEU A 501 86.71 38.90 -26.92
CA LEU A 501 87.85 39.83 -26.94
C LEU A 501 88.78 39.54 -28.14
N LYS A 502 89.04 38.27 -28.44
CA LYS A 502 89.81 37.87 -29.64
C LYS A 502 89.14 38.30 -30.94
N LEU A 503 87.85 38.08 -31.10
CA LEU A 503 87.09 38.49 -32.28
C LEU A 503 87.07 40.03 -32.41
N GLN A 504 86.90 40.75 -31.30
CA GLN A 504 86.91 42.20 -31.28
C GLN A 504 88.29 42.75 -31.71
N ASN A 505 89.37 42.15 -31.22
CA ASN A 505 90.72 42.47 -31.66
C ASN A 505 90.94 42.17 -33.16
N GLN A 506 90.43 41.05 -33.68
CA GLN A 506 90.50 40.75 -35.11
C GLN A 506 89.73 41.75 -35.97
N VAL A 507 88.52 42.14 -35.56
CA VAL A 507 87.73 43.16 -36.28
C VAL A 507 88.44 44.52 -36.24
N LEU A 508 89.03 44.88 -35.10
CA LEU A 508 89.81 46.11 -34.98
C LEU A 508 91.06 46.07 -35.89
N GLN A 509 91.78 44.94 -35.91
CA GLN A 509 92.91 44.73 -36.82
C GLN A 509 92.48 44.84 -38.30
N ALA A 510 91.39 44.20 -38.70
CA ALA A 510 90.85 44.30 -40.05
C ALA A 510 90.42 45.72 -40.43
N SER A 511 89.86 46.50 -39.50
CA SER A 511 89.52 47.91 -39.76
C SER A 511 90.75 48.81 -39.98
N LEU A 512 91.91 48.40 -39.44
CA LEU A 512 93.18 49.12 -39.58
C LEU A 512 93.98 48.65 -40.82
N GLU A 513 93.65 47.51 -41.42
CA GLU A 513 94.26 47.02 -42.66
C GLU A 513 93.96 47.94 -43.86
N GLU A 514 92.80 48.61 -43.89
CA GLU A 514 92.41 49.53 -44.97
C GLU A 514 93.35 50.75 -45.04
N HIS A 515 93.85 51.22 -43.89
CA HIS A 515 94.86 52.28 -43.81
C HIS A 515 96.24 51.84 -44.31
N ARG A 516 96.52 50.52 -44.32
CA ARG A 516 97.78 49.95 -44.81
C ARG A 516 97.90 50.07 -46.32
N ALA A 517 96.79 49.96 -47.06
CA ALA A 517 96.75 50.09 -48.52
C ALA A 517 97.10 51.51 -49.04
N HIS A 518 97.12 52.51 -48.16
CA HIS A 518 97.44 53.90 -48.48
C HIS A 518 98.85 54.34 -48.04
N LEU A 519 99.67 53.42 -47.50
CA LEU A 519 101.05 53.71 -47.10
C LEU A 519 101.98 53.72 -48.33
N LYS A 520 102.72 54.80 -48.50
CA LYS A 520 103.76 54.96 -49.54
C LYS A 520 105.12 55.12 -48.87
N ASP A 521 106.12 54.41 -49.38
CA ASP A 521 107.47 54.47 -48.84
C ASP A 521 108.07 55.88 -49.01
N GLY A 522 108.59 56.44 -47.91
CA GLY A 522 109.18 57.80 -47.87
C GLY A 522 108.23 58.94 -47.50
N GLU A 523 106.93 58.70 -47.30
CA GLU A 523 105.96 59.70 -46.78
C GLU A 523 105.54 59.37 -45.33
N PRO A 524 105.29 60.37 -44.46
CA PRO A 524 104.95 60.12 -43.06
C PRO A 524 103.57 59.47 -42.92
N CYS A 525 103.50 58.36 -42.18
CA CYS A 525 102.26 57.66 -41.90
C CYS A 525 101.21 58.56 -41.20
N PRO A 526 99.95 58.61 -41.67
CA PRO A 526 98.90 59.46 -41.07
C PRO A 526 98.47 59.04 -39.65
N LEU A 527 98.85 57.85 -39.18
CA LEU A 527 98.53 57.35 -37.83
C LEU A 527 99.67 57.53 -36.81
N CYS A 528 100.94 57.45 -37.23
CA CYS A 528 102.08 57.47 -36.31
C CYS A 528 103.30 58.30 -36.76
N GLY A 529 103.29 58.87 -37.97
CA GLY A 529 104.34 59.76 -38.49
C GLY A 529 105.66 59.10 -38.89
N ALA A 530 105.77 57.77 -38.83
CA ALA A 530 106.95 57.03 -39.26
C ALA A 530 107.11 57.05 -40.80
N LEU A 531 108.36 57.00 -41.29
CA LEU A 531 108.72 57.09 -42.71
C LEU A 531 109.05 55.73 -43.37
N GLU A 532 109.21 54.67 -42.57
CA GLU A 532 109.51 53.30 -43.02
C GLU A 532 108.45 52.32 -42.47
N HIS A 533 107.99 51.38 -43.31
CA HIS A 533 106.89 50.45 -42.97
C HIS A 533 107.29 48.97 -43.15
N PRO A 534 108.02 48.35 -42.20
CA PRO A 534 108.59 47.00 -42.34
C PRO A 534 107.59 45.85 -42.52
N PHE A 535 106.32 46.06 -42.19
CA PHE A 535 105.27 45.03 -42.26
C PHE A 535 104.21 45.32 -43.34
N ALA A 536 104.49 46.19 -44.32
CA ALA A 536 103.54 46.50 -45.39
C ALA A 536 103.13 45.27 -46.24
N THR A 537 104.00 44.26 -46.33
CA THR A 537 103.80 43.05 -47.15
C THR A 537 103.46 41.78 -46.37
N ASP A 538 103.66 41.74 -45.05
CA ASP A 538 103.36 40.57 -44.23
C ASP A 538 101.99 40.71 -43.54
N LEU A 539 101.06 39.86 -43.97
CA LEU A 539 99.77 39.65 -43.33
C LEU A 539 99.94 38.67 -42.15
N PRO A 540 99.53 39.04 -40.92
CA PRO A 540 99.28 38.02 -39.90
C PRO A 540 98.15 37.10 -40.36
N GLN A 541 98.30 35.79 -40.20
CA GLN A 541 97.26 34.82 -40.53
C GLN A 541 96.00 35.10 -39.69
N GLN A 542 94.88 35.42 -40.35
CA GLN A 542 93.58 35.54 -39.68
C GLN A 542 93.10 34.13 -39.29
N GLU A 543 92.83 33.90 -38.01
CA GLU A 543 92.22 32.64 -37.54
C GLU A 543 90.80 32.53 -38.12
N THR A 544 90.59 31.56 -39.02
CA THR A 544 89.28 31.26 -39.60
C THR A 544 88.51 30.33 -38.65
N GLY A 545 87.25 30.66 -38.33
CA GLY A 545 86.38 29.82 -37.48
C GLY A 545 86.04 30.37 -36.09
N LEU A 546 86.63 31.49 -35.65
CA LEU A 546 86.36 32.12 -34.34
C LEU A 546 84.86 32.40 -34.08
N ARG A 547 84.10 32.80 -35.12
CA ARG A 547 82.64 33.02 -34.99
C ARG A 547 81.87 31.73 -34.72
N GLU A 548 82.29 30.60 -35.28
CA GLU A 548 81.67 29.30 -35.03
C GLU A 548 82.02 28.76 -33.63
N GLU A 549 83.27 28.93 -33.18
CA GLU A 549 83.67 28.60 -31.81
C GLU A 549 82.94 29.44 -30.76
N LEU A 550 82.75 30.74 -31.03
CA LEU A 550 82.01 31.63 -30.15
C LEU A 550 80.54 31.18 -30.06
N LYS A 551 79.90 30.91 -31.21
CA LYS A 551 78.52 30.42 -31.26
C LYS A 551 78.35 29.08 -30.53
N THR A 552 79.25 28.13 -30.74
CA THR A 552 79.20 26.80 -30.08
C THR A 552 79.46 26.88 -28.58
N THR A 553 80.33 27.78 -28.13
CA THR A 553 80.56 28.02 -26.70
C THR A 553 79.35 28.72 -26.06
N GLU A 554 78.72 29.66 -26.77
CA GLU A 554 77.51 30.36 -26.34
C GLU A 554 76.31 29.40 -26.20
N THR A 555 76.11 28.50 -27.18
CA THR A 555 75.04 27.49 -27.08
C THR A 555 75.28 26.52 -25.93
N ARG A 556 76.52 26.05 -25.75
CA ARG A 556 76.85 25.15 -24.62
C ARG A 556 76.65 25.82 -23.26
N LEU A 557 76.98 27.10 -23.15
CA LEU A 557 76.75 27.87 -21.92
C LEU A 557 75.24 28.05 -21.65
N LYS A 558 74.46 28.39 -22.66
CA LYS A 558 72.99 28.49 -22.55
C LYS A 558 72.34 27.15 -22.15
N ASP A 559 72.79 26.05 -22.76
CA ASP A 559 72.30 24.70 -22.42
C ASP A 559 72.67 24.27 -21.00
N LEU A 560 73.87 24.64 -20.54
CA LEU A 560 74.30 24.32 -19.17
C LEU A 560 73.57 25.19 -18.14
N GLN A 561 73.35 26.48 -18.43
CA GLN A 561 72.58 27.39 -17.59
C GLN A 561 71.11 26.96 -17.47
N SER A 562 70.48 26.50 -18.56
CA SER A 562 69.10 25.98 -18.50
C SER A 562 69.00 24.72 -17.64
N LYS A 563 70.00 23.81 -17.72
CA LYS A 563 70.10 22.64 -16.84
C LYS A 563 70.29 22.99 -15.37
N ILE A 564 71.14 23.98 -15.06
CA ILE A 564 71.34 24.47 -13.69
C ILE A 564 70.04 25.04 -13.13
N VAL A 565 69.29 25.82 -13.91
CA VAL A 565 67.99 26.35 -13.48
C VAL A 565 67.01 25.21 -13.22
N ALA A 566 66.93 24.22 -14.11
CA ALA A 566 66.05 23.06 -13.94
C ALA A 566 66.40 22.27 -12.66
N GLU A 567 67.67 21.94 -12.44
CA GLU A 567 68.11 21.17 -11.26
C GLU A 567 67.97 21.96 -9.94
N LYS A 568 68.12 23.28 -9.99
CA LYS A 568 67.86 24.15 -8.83
C LYS A 568 66.38 24.16 -8.47
N THR A 569 65.49 24.18 -9.47
CA THR A 569 64.04 24.09 -9.23
C THR A 569 63.63 22.72 -8.70
N THR A 570 64.23 21.63 -9.16
CA THR A 570 63.94 20.28 -8.63
C THR A 570 64.45 20.11 -7.20
N LEU A 571 65.64 20.61 -6.88
CA LEU A 571 66.16 20.61 -5.51
C LEU A 571 65.22 21.36 -4.56
N GLN A 572 64.82 22.59 -4.91
CA GLN A 572 63.90 23.39 -4.11
C GLN A 572 62.55 22.69 -3.92
N HIS A 573 62.05 22.00 -4.95
CA HIS A 573 60.82 21.21 -4.86
C HIS A 573 60.96 20.03 -3.89
N HIS A 574 62.06 19.26 -3.97
CA HIS A 574 62.31 18.14 -3.06
C HIS A 574 62.50 18.59 -1.60
N GLU A 575 63.17 19.73 -1.36
CA GLU A 575 63.33 20.30 -0.01
C GLU A 575 61.99 20.71 0.59
N GLN A 576 61.15 21.40 -0.20
CA GLN A 576 59.80 21.79 0.22
C GLN A 576 58.91 20.57 0.49
N ARG A 577 58.97 19.55 -0.37
CA ARG A 577 58.19 18.31 -0.22
C ARG A 577 58.61 17.53 1.02
N THR A 578 59.90 17.40 1.27
CA THR A 578 60.43 16.69 2.45
C THR A 578 60.04 17.41 3.74
N SER A 579 60.15 18.74 3.78
CA SER A 579 59.71 19.53 4.95
C SER A 579 58.21 19.43 5.20
N ALA A 580 57.39 19.39 4.13
CA ALA A 580 55.95 19.18 4.25
C ALA A 580 55.61 17.80 4.80
N LEU A 581 56.20 16.74 4.22
CA LEU A 581 56.02 15.35 4.68
C LEU A 581 56.45 15.17 6.14
N GLN A 582 57.51 15.85 6.58
CA GLN A 582 58.00 15.74 7.96
C GLN A 582 57.04 16.36 8.97
N LYS A 583 56.44 17.51 8.64
CA LYS A 583 55.39 18.13 9.46
C LYS A 583 54.11 17.30 9.48
N GLU A 584 53.75 16.69 8.35
CA GLU A 584 52.60 15.79 8.24
C GLU A 584 52.80 14.53 9.09
N ALA A 585 53.97 13.88 9.01
CA ALA A 585 54.30 12.70 9.80
C ALA A 585 54.27 12.98 11.31
N GLN A 586 54.87 14.08 11.78
CA GLN A 586 54.82 14.45 13.21
C GLN A 586 53.40 14.70 13.71
N ARG A 587 52.55 15.34 12.90
CA ARG A 587 51.15 15.56 13.25
C ARG A 587 50.38 14.24 13.32
N MET A 588 50.62 13.34 12.36
CA MET A 588 50.01 12.01 12.34
C MET A 588 50.47 11.15 13.52
N GLU A 589 51.74 11.25 13.94
CA GLU A 589 52.26 10.53 15.12
C GLU A 589 51.54 10.96 16.41
N GLN A 590 51.37 12.27 16.61
CA GLN A 590 50.65 12.81 17.78
C GLN A 590 49.18 12.39 17.79
N GLU A 591 48.53 12.44 16.62
CA GLU A 591 47.15 11.99 16.46
C GLU A 591 47.00 10.49 16.72
N LEU A 592 47.94 9.67 16.24
CA LEU A 592 47.94 8.23 16.42
C LEU A 592 48.08 7.84 17.90
N ASP A 593 48.98 8.49 18.63
CA ASP A 593 49.17 8.26 20.06
C ASP A 593 47.93 8.66 20.87
N LEU A 594 47.30 9.79 20.53
CA LEU A 594 46.05 10.23 21.15
C LEU A 594 44.93 9.21 20.91
N GLN A 595 44.67 8.83 19.65
CA GLN A 595 43.61 7.88 19.30
C GLN A 595 43.83 6.51 19.94
N LYS A 596 45.07 6.02 20.02
CA LYS A 596 45.38 4.76 20.72
C LYS A 596 45.09 4.84 22.21
N SER A 597 45.37 5.99 22.85
CA SER A 597 45.09 6.19 24.27
C SER A 597 43.58 6.27 24.56
N GLU A 598 42.83 7.04 23.77
CA GLU A 598 41.38 7.17 23.89
C GLU A 598 40.67 5.84 23.64
N PHE A 599 41.11 5.09 22.63
CA PHE A 599 40.59 3.76 22.33
C PHE A 599 40.75 2.79 23.51
N LYS A 600 41.91 2.82 24.18
CA LYS A 600 42.19 1.94 25.32
C LYS A 600 41.34 2.29 26.55
N GLU A 601 41.04 3.56 26.77
CA GLU A 601 40.16 4.00 27.87
C GLU A 601 38.69 3.64 27.60
N GLU A 602 38.18 3.95 26.40
CA GLU A 602 36.77 3.82 26.05
C GLU A 602 36.32 2.35 25.87
N PHE A 603 37.22 1.47 25.42
CA PHE A 603 36.92 0.07 25.10
C PHE A 603 37.66 -0.94 26.00
N SER A 604 38.04 -0.52 27.21
CA SER A 604 38.78 -1.35 28.17
C SER A 604 38.11 -2.72 28.47
N GLU A 605 36.78 -2.78 28.39
CA GLU A 605 35.96 -3.99 28.56
C GLU A 605 36.28 -5.10 27.52
N PHE A 606 36.73 -4.73 26.31
CA PHE A 606 37.07 -5.67 25.25
C PHE A 606 38.56 -6.04 25.22
N MET A 607 39.41 -5.28 25.91
CA MET A 607 40.88 -5.37 25.83
C MET A 607 41.49 -6.45 26.76
N THR A 608 40.70 -7.42 27.21
CA THR A 608 41.13 -8.50 28.12
C THR A 608 41.91 -9.62 27.42
N ALA A 609 41.95 -9.65 26.09
CA ALA A 609 42.66 -10.64 25.28
C ALA A 609 43.74 -9.98 24.39
N GLU A 610 44.88 -10.65 24.23
CA GLU A 610 45.87 -10.31 23.22
C GLU A 610 45.25 -10.58 21.84
N GLU A 611 44.92 -9.52 21.11
CA GLU A 611 44.28 -9.49 19.77
C GLU A 611 42.80 -9.93 19.73
N VAL A 612 41.90 -8.93 19.74
CA VAL A 612 40.47 -9.13 19.50
C VAL A 612 40.18 -9.13 18.00
N ASN A 613 39.66 -10.24 17.47
CA ASN A 613 39.10 -10.25 16.12
C ASN A 613 37.69 -9.63 16.14
N TRP A 614 37.62 -8.35 15.77
CA TRP A 614 36.39 -7.58 15.80
C TRP A 614 35.31 -8.09 14.83
N GLU A 615 35.69 -8.69 13.71
CA GLU A 615 34.75 -9.27 12.74
C GLU A 615 34.06 -10.50 13.36
N GLU A 616 34.82 -11.39 13.99
CA GLU A 616 34.29 -12.57 14.69
C GLU A 616 33.42 -12.19 15.89
N LEU A 617 33.82 -11.17 16.66
CA LEU A 617 33.03 -10.69 17.80
C LEU A 617 31.68 -10.11 17.38
N CYS A 618 31.66 -9.28 16.33
CA CYS A 618 30.41 -8.73 15.78
C CYS A 618 29.54 -9.85 15.19
N ALA A 619 30.14 -10.80 14.46
CA ALA A 619 29.44 -11.95 13.91
C ALA A 619 28.81 -12.82 15.01
N GLY A 620 29.52 -13.04 16.12
CA GLY A 620 29.00 -13.79 17.26
C GLY A 620 27.77 -13.15 17.90
N TYR A 621 27.76 -11.83 18.10
CA TYR A 621 26.58 -11.12 18.61
C TYR A 621 25.40 -11.14 17.62
N GLU A 622 25.68 -11.00 16.32
CA GLU A 622 24.66 -11.11 15.26
C GLU A 622 24.04 -12.50 15.21
N GLU A 623 24.86 -13.54 15.32
CA GLU A 623 24.42 -14.93 15.36
C GLU A 623 23.54 -15.20 16.59
N GLN A 624 23.96 -14.76 17.78
CA GLN A 624 23.16 -14.88 19.00
C GLN A 624 21.82 -14.15 18.90
N MET A 625 21.79 -12.94 18.33
CA MET A 625 20.54 -12.21 18.08
C MET A 625 19.62 -12.94 17.11
N GLN A 626 20.17 -13.54 16.05
CA GLN A 626 19.41 -14.30 15.07
C GLN A 626 18.85 -15.59 15.68
N GLN A 627 19.65 -16.30 16.46
CA GLN A 627 19.23 -17.48 17.22
C GLN A 627 18.11 -17.13 18.22
N LEU A 628 18.21 -16.01 18.94
CA LEU A 628 17.17 -15.55 19.87
C LEU A 628 15.87 -15.16 19.15
N GLU A 629 15.96 -14.53 17.98
CA GLU A 629 14.79 -14.20 17.16
C GLU A 629 14.09 -15.46 16.60
N THR A 630 14.87 -16.43 16.11
CA THR A 630 14.31 -17.72 15.67
C THR A 630 13.68 -18.49 16.83
N HIS A 631 14.25 -18.43 18.04
CA HIS A 631 13.65 -19.00 19.24
C HIS A 631 12.27 -18.38 19.53
N GLN A 632 12.17 -17.05 19.54
CA GLN A 632 10.88 -16.35 19.75
C GLN A 632 9.82 -16.70 18.69
N GLN A 633 10.21 -16.87 17.43
CA GLN A 633 9.29 -17.25 16.37
C GLN A 633 8.78 -18.69 16.54
N GLU A 634 9.65 -19.63 16.87
CA GLU A 634 9.25 -21.03 17.10
C GLU A 634 8.41 -21.18 18.37
N ASP A 635 8.65 -20.41 19.42
CA ASP A 635 7.81 -20.38 20.64
C ASP A 635 6.38 -19.89 20.35
N ARG A 636 6.24 -18.82 19.55
CA ARG A 636 4.93 -18.33 19.10
C ARG A 636 4.18 -19.36 18.27
N LYS A 637 4.88 -20.04 17.34
CA LYS A 637 4.28 -21.13 16.55
C LYS A 637 3.78 -22.26 17.45
N LEU A 638 4.55 -22.64 18.46
CA LEU A 638 4.18 -23.72 19.37
C LEU A 638 2.93 -23.34 20.19
N LYS A 639 2.86 -22.11 20.71
CA LYS A 639 1.68 -21.58 21.40
C LYS A 639 0.43 -21.58 20.51
N ALA A 640 0.57 -21.12 19.26
CA ALA A 640 -0.51 -21.15 18.27
C ALA A 640 -1.00 -22.57 17.96
N ILE A 641 -0.08 -23.52 17.75
CA ILE A 641 -0.43 -24.94 17.52
C ILE A 641 -1.14 -25.53 18.75
N SER A 642 -0.66 -25.23 19.97
CA SER A 642 -1.30 -25.73 21.19
C SER A 642 -2.71 -25.20 21.42
N ALA A 643 -3.00 -23.97 20.98
CA ALA A 643 -4.34 -23.39 21.04
C ALA A 643 -5.28 -23.95 19.94
N GLY A 644 -4.73 -24.30 18.77
CA GLY A 644 -5.48 -24.85 17.64
C GLY A 644 -5.88 -26.33 17.80
N LEU A 645 -5.09 -27.16 18.48
CA LEU A 645 -5.37 -28.61 18.60
C LEU A 645 -6.72 -28.94 19.26
N PRO A 646 -7.13 -28.33 20.40
CA PRO A 646 -8.44 -28.58 21.01
C PRO A 646 -9.61 -28.22 20.08
N LEU A 647 -9.46 -27.17 19.28
CA LEU A 647 -10.49 -26.74 18.33
C LEU A 647 -10.73 -27.77 17.21
N ILE A 648 -9.71 -28.56 16.85
CA ILE A 648 -9.88 -29.66 15.88
C ILE A 648 -10.72 -30.79 16.48
N GLU A 649 -10.54 -31.12 17.76
CA GLU A 649 -11.38 -32.12 18.43
C GLU A 649 -12.85 -31.68 18.47
N GLU A 650 -13.10 -30.41 18.79
CA GLU A 650 -14.46 -29.83 18.75
C GLU A 650 -15.06 -29.84 17.34
N LEU A 651 -14.25 -29.51 16.31
CA LEU A 651 -14.68 -29.59 14.92
C LEU A 651 -15.05 -31.00 14.48
N LYS A 652 -14.33 -32.04 14.93
CA LYS A 652 -14.65 -33.44 14.65
C LYS A 652 -16.00 -33.84 15.25
N LEU A 653 -16.23 -33.47 16.51
CA LEU A 653 -17.46 -33.79 17.23
C LEU A 653 -18.69 -33.18 16.54
N VAL A 654 -18.61 -31.89 16.18
CA VAL A 654 -19.71 -31.21 15.44
C VAL A 654 -19.94 -31.83 14.07
N LEU A 655 -18.88 -32.27 13.40
CA LEU A 655 -18.97 -32.90 12.07
C LEU A 655 -19.60 -34.30 12.14
N GLU A 656 -19.30 -35.10 13.17
CA GLU A 656 -19.95 -36.39 13.43
C GLU A 656 -21.44 -36.22 13.74
N GLU A 657 -21.80 -35.29 14.63
CA GLU A 657 -23.19 -34.99 14.93
C GLU A 657 -23.95 -34.51 13.68
N GLY A 658 -23.32 -33.66 12.86
CA GLY A 658 -23.88 -33.19 11.60
C GLY A 658 -24.07 -34.31 10.56
N LYS A 659 -23.15 -35.28 10.49
CA LYS A 659 -23.27 -36.48 9.66
C LYS A 659 -24.41 -37.37 10.13
N GLY A 660 -24.54 -37.61 11.44
CA GLY A 660 -25.62 -38.41 12.01
C GLY A 660 -27.01 -37.83 11.68
N ILE A 661 -27.17 -36.49 11.80
CA ILE A 661 -28.42 -35.82 11.40
C ILE A 661 -28.67 -35.93 9.89
N LYS A 662 -27.61 -35.85 9.07
CA LYS A 662 -27.73 -36.01 7.62
C LYS A 662 -28.16 -37.43 7.23
N GLU A 663 -27.60 -38.46 7.84
CA GLU A 663 -27.99 -39.87 7.60
C GLU A 663 -29.44 -40.13 8.03
N GLN A 664 -29.87 -39.54 9.14
CA GLN A 664 -31.28 -39.57 9.57
C GLN A 664 -32.20 -38.84 8.56
N LEU A 665 -31.77 -37.72 7.99
CA LEU A 665 -32.51 -37.02 6.94
C LEU A 665 -32.58 -37.83 5.64
N ASP A 666 -31.45 -38.34 5.16
CA ASP A 666 -31.34 -39.07 3.90
C ASP A 666 -32.12 -40.41 3.94
N SER A 667 -32.26 -41.02 5.12
CA SER A 667 -33.08 -42.23 5.31
C SER A 667 -34.58 -41.97 5.37
N LEU A 668 -34.99 -40.79 5.86
CA LEU A 668 -36.40 -40.43 6.02
C LEU A 668 -36.97 -39.70 4.78
N TYR A 669 -36.20 -38.84 4.12
CA TYR A 669 -36.68 -38.05 2.99
C TYR A 669 -35.54 -37.60 2.06
N THR A 670 -35.64 -37.98 0.78
CA THR A 670 -34.64 -37.70 -0.26
C THR A 670 -35.10 -36.63 -1.27
N GLY A 671 -36.29 -36.06 -1.09
CA GLY A 671 -36.82 -35.03 -1.98
C GLY A 671 -36.23 -33.64 -1.71
N ASN A 672 -36.46 -32.71 -2.63
CA ASN A 672 -35.89 -31.36 -2.54
C ASN A 672 -36.73 -30.39 -1.69
N ASN A 673 -38.04 -30.62 -1.58
CA ASN A 673 -38.95 -29.71 -0.88
C ASN A 673 -40.10 -30.46 -0.21
N ILE A 674 -39.89 -30.80 1.06
CA ILE A 674 -40.86 -31.55 1.87
C ILE A 674 -42.22 -30.86 1.98
N GLN A 675 -42.25 -29.52 1.96
CA GLN A 675 -43.50 -28.77 2.02
C GLN A 675 -44.32 -28.94 0.75
N LYS A 676 -43.66 -28.86 -0.41
CA LYS A 676 -44.31 -29.00 -1.70
C LYS A 676 -44.82 -30.44 -1.89
N ASP A 677 -43.99 -31.43 -1.57
CA ASP A 677 -44.34 -32.83 -1.77
C ASP A 677 -45.50 -33.26 -0.86
N CYS A 678 -45.52 -32.82 0.41
CA CYS A 678 -46.67 -33.06 1.30
C CYS A 678 -47.94 -32.35 0.81
N LEU A 679 -47.84 -31.13 0.29
CA LEU A 679 -48.98 -30.35 -0.19
C LEU A 679 -49.58 -30.96 -1.48
N ASP A 680 -48.73 -31.43 -2.39
CA ASP A 680 -49.16 -32.05 -3.65
C ASP A 680 -49.93 -33.36 -3.38
N LEU A 681 -49.46 -34.17 -2.41
CA LEU A 681 -50.17 -35.37 -1.97
C LEU A 681 -51.49 -35.05 -1.27
N GLN A 682 -51.52 -34.02 -0.41
CA GLN A 682 -52.73 -33.56 0.26
C GLN A 682 -53.79 -33.08 -0.74
N ASN A 683 -53.40 -32.29 -1.74
CA ASN A 683 -54.31 -31.78 -2.76
C ASN A 683 -54.93 -32.92 -3.58
N ARG A 684 -54.10 -33.88 -4.04
CA ARG A 684 -54.59 -35.07 -4.78
C ARG A 684 -55.57 -35.89 -3.97
N TRP A 685 -55.31 -36.08 -2.67
CA TRP A 685 -56.22 -36.78 -1.76
C TRP A 685 -57.59 -36.09 -1.68
N THR A 686 -57.61 -34.77 -1.47
CA THR A 686 -58.85 -34.00 -1.37
C THR A 686 -59.66 -33.99 -2.68
N GLU A 687 -58.98 -33.96 -3.83
CA GLU A 687 -59.59 -34.00 -5.16
C GLU A 687 -60.32 -35.33 -5.41
N PHE A 688 -59.67 -36.46 -5.13
CA PHE A 688 -60.31 -37.77 -5.29
C PHE A 688 -61.52 -37.96 -4.36
N GLN A 689 -61.46 -37.47 -3.12
CA GLN A 689 -62.59 -37.50 -2.18
C GLN A 689 -63.78 -36.67 -2.68
N HIS A 690 -63.52 -35.53 -3.32
CA HIS A 690 -64.57 -34.71 -3.93
C HIS A 690 -65.20 -35.39 -5.14
N ASN A 691 -64.37 -35.95 -6.04
CA ASN A 691 -64.82 -36.64 -7.25
C ASN A 691 -65.72 -37.86 -6.93
N LYS A 692 -65.36 -38.64 -5.91
CA LYS A 692 -66.20 -39.76 -5.44
C LYS A 692 -67.61 -39.31 -5.03
N LYS A 693 -67.71 -38.24 -4.24
CA LYS A 693 -69.00 -37.69 -3.79
C LYS A 693 -69.84 -37.12 -4.95
N SER A 694 -69.19 -36.54 -5.96
CA SER A 694 -69.86 -35.98 -7.15
C SER A 694 -70.45 -37.07 -8.05
N LEU A 695 -69.65 -38.10 -8.39
CA LEU A 695 -70.07 -39.21 -9.25
C LEU A 695 -71.21 -40.04 -8.65
N ALA A 696 -71.18 -40.28 -7.34
CA ALA A 696 -72.26 -40.97 -6.63
C ALA A 696 -73.61 -40.23 -6.76
N ARG A 697 -73.61 -38.89 -6.76
CA ARG A 697 -74.82 -38.08 -6.98
C ARG A 697 -75.31 -38.16 -8.43
N GLN A 698 -74.39 -38.13 -9.39
CA GLN A 698 -74.72 -38.20 -10.82
C GLN A 698 -75.38 -39.53 -11.20
N LYS A 699 -74.87 -40.64 -10.66
CA LYS A 699 -75.45 -41.98 -10.87
C LYS A 699 -76.91 -42.06 -10.42
N ALA A 700 -77.21 -41.53 -9.22
CA ALA A 700 -78.56 -41.55 -8.66
C ALA A 700 -79.58 -40.78 -9.53
N ASP A 701 -79.18 -39.67 -10.15
CA ASP A 701 -80.04 -38.89 -11.06
C ASP A 701 -80.33 -39.62 -12.38
N LEU A 702 -79.32 -40.30 -12.94
CA LEU A 702 -79.48 -41.08 -14.17
C LEU A 702 -80.40 -42.31 -13.99
N GLU A 703 -80.31 -43.00 -12.86
CA GLU A 703 -81.17 -44.14 -12.53
C GLU A 703 -82.66 -43.74 -12.48
N GLN A 704 -82.99 -42.55 -11.95
CA GLN A 704 -84.37 -42.05 -11.94
C GLN A 704 -84.92 -41.77 -13.35
N LYS A 705 -84.10 -41.21 -14.25
CA LYS A 705 -84.49 -40.93 -15.65
C LYS A 705 -84.80 -42.21 -16.42
N LEU A 706 -84.04 -43.27 -16.18
CA LEU A 706 -84.22 -44.58 -16.81
C LEU A 706 -85.56 -45.22 -16.46
N ILE A 707 -85.97 -45.15 -15.19
CA ILE A 707 -87.27 -45.68 -14.72
C ILE A 707 -88.42 -44.98 -15.45
N THR A 708 -88.35 -43.64 -15.55
CA THR A 708 -89.39 -42.84 -16.18
C THR A 708 -89.56 -43.17 -17.66
N ARG A 709 -88.46 -43.26 -18.42
CA ARG A 709 -88.51 -43.58 -19.87
C ARG A 709 -89.00 -44.99 -20.16
N ARG A 710 -88.73 -45.95 -19.28
CA ARG A 710 -89.16 -47.35 -19.45
C ARG A 710 -90.68 -47.50 -19.43
N SER A 711 -91.37 -46.67 -18.64
CA SER A 711 -92.84 -46.66 -18.58
C SER A 711 -93.48 -46.16 -19.88
N GLN A 712 -92.92 -45.11 -20.51
CA GLN A 712 -93.44 -44.52 -21.74
C GLN A 712 -93.31 -45.46 -22.96
N LEU A 713 -92.24 -46.27 -23.02
CA LEU A 713 -92.04 -47.24 -24.08
C LEU A 713 -93.14 -48.33 -24.10
N GLN A 714 -93.54 -48.80 -22.93
CA GLN A 714 -94.53 -49.86 -22.78
C GLN A 714 -95.94 -49.46 -23.25
N GLU A 715 -96.27 -48.17 -23.19
CA GLU A 715 -97.53 -47.65 -23.74
C GLU A 715 -97.50 -47.62 -25.27
N LEU A 716 -96.38 -47.19 -25.86
CA LEU A 716 -96.20 -47.06 -27.32
C LEU A 716 -96.15 -48.42 -28.04
N GLU A 717 -95.59 -49.45 -27.40
CA GLU A 717 -95.57 -50.84 -27.91
C GLU A 717 -96.97 -51.39 -28.15
N LYS A 718 -97.90 -51.16 -27.21
CA LYS A 718 -99.28 -51.65 -27.31
C LYS A 718 -100.03 -51.06 -28.50
N GLU A 719 -99.72 -49.83 -28.90
CA GLU A 719 -100.37 -49.14 -30.02
C GLU A 719 -99.88 -49.64 -31.39
N LEU A 720 -98.58 -49.92 -31.53
CA LEU A 720 -97.95 -50.39 -32.77
C LEU A 720 -98.28 -51.85 -33.11
N GLU A 721 -98.44 -52.72 -32.12
CA GLU A 721 -98.81 -54.13 -32.36
C GLU A 721 -100.16 -54.29 -33.07
N LEU A 722 -101.07 -53.33 -32.91
CA LEU A 722 -102.37 -53.32 -33.59
C LEU A 722 -102.25 -52.99 -35.08
N LYS A 723 -101.42 -52.00 -35.46
CA LYS A 723 -101.26 -51.52 -36.85
C LYS A 723 -100.48 -52.49 -37.76
N ILE A 724 -99.59 -53.29 -37.19
CA ILE A 724 -98.62 -54.11 -37.95
C ILE A 724 -99.22 -55.45 -38.43
N LYS A 725 -100.21 -55.98 -37.69
CA LYS A 725 -100.94 -57.19 -38.08
C LYS A 725 -101.73 -57.03 -39.39
N GLU A 726 -102.16 -55.81 -39.74
CA GLU A 726 -102.93 -55.54 -40.97
C GLU A 726 -102.08 -55.58 -42.26
N LYS A 727 -100.75 -55.49 -42.17
CA LYS A 727 -99.83 -55.39 -43.32
C LYS A 727 -98.94 -56.62 -43.52
N GLY A 728 -99.24 -57.72 -42.83
CA GLY A 728 -98.57 -59.00 -43.01
C GLY A 728 -97.17 -59.11 -42.39
N CYS A 729 -96.84 -58.23 -41.44
CA CYS A 729 -95.62 -58.31 -40.61
C CYS A 729 -95.95 -59.01 -39.27
N ARG A 730 -95.07 -59.89 -38.80
CA ARG A 730 -95.32 -60.74 -37.62
C ARG A 730 -94.92 -60.08 -36.29
N SER A 731 -94.14 -58.99 -36.32
CA SER A 731 -93.69 -58.23 -35.15
C SER A 731 -93.38 -56.76 -35.48
N ILE A 732 -93.30 -55.89 -34.45
CA ILE A 732 -92.85 -54.50 -34.59
C ILE A 732 -91.43 -54.42 -35.18
N SER A 733 -90.56 -55.37 -34.83
CA SER A 733 -89.22 -55.50 -35.40
C SER A 733 -89.19 -55.84 -36.89
N GLU A 734 -90.07 -56.73 -37.38
CA GLU A 734 -90.14 -57.08 -38.80
C GLU A 734 -90.64 -55.93 -39.68
N ALA A 735 -91.51 -55.06 -39.14
CA ALA A 735 -91.99 -53.87 -39.83
C ALA A 735 -90.93 -52.75 -39.91
N LEU A 736 -90.06 -52.64 -38.90
CA LEU A 736 -88.91 -51.72 -38.88
C LEU A 736 -87.77 -52.16 -39.80
N GLU A 737 -87.51 -53.47 -39.91
CA GLU A 737 -86.45 -54.02 -40.79
C GLU A 737 -86.71 -53.76 -42.28
N ARG A 738 -87.98 -53.61 -42.66
CA ARG A 738 -88.36 -53.27 -44.04
C ARG A 738 -88.31 -51.76 -44.32
N LEU A 739 -88.06 -50.91 -43.32
CA LEU A 739 -87.97 -49.46 -43.46
C LEU A 739 -86.49 -49.03 -43.53
N LEU A 740 -86.01 -48.66 -44.72
CA LEU A 740 -84.71 -48.01 -44.86
C LEU A 740 -84.75 -46.59 -44.25
N PRO A 741 -83.67 -46.15 -43.58
CA PRO A 741 -83.50 -44.76 -43.20
C PRO A 741 -83.52 -43.84 -44.43
N GLU A 742 -84.14 -42.66 -44.34
CA GLU A 742 -84.19 -41.65 -45.42
C GLU A 742 -82.78 -41.35 -45.98
N ALA A 743 -81.82 -41.19 -45.08
CA ALA A 743 -80.41 -41.03 -45.40
C ALA A 743 -79.86 -42.27 -46.10
N ARG A 744 -80.14 -43.51 -45.64
CA ARG A 744 -79.67 -44.76 -46.28
C ARG A 744 -80.28 -44.95 -47.68
N TYR A 745 -81.53 -44.53 -47.88
CA TYR A 745 -82.18 -44.55 -49.20
C TYR A 745 -81.49 -43.60 -50.19
N VAL A 746 -81.21 -42.36 -49.76
CA VAL A 746 -80.45 -41.39 -50.56
C VAL A 746 -78.97 -41.80 -50.71
N GLU A 747 -78.38 -42.37 -49.66
CA GLU A 747 -77.00 -42.85 -49.58
C GLU A 747 -76.77 -44.02 -50.52
N LEU A 748 -77.60 -45.07 -50.49
CA LEU A 748 -77.49 -46.21 -51.40
C LEU A 748 -77.70 -45.75 -52.85
N ARG A 749 -78.60 -44.79 -53.09
CA ARG A 749 -78.77 -44.18 -54.42
C ARG A 749 -77.53 -43.39 -54.87
N ARG A 750 -76.91 -42.60 -53.97
CA ARG A 750 -75.68 -41.84 -54.20
C ARG A 750 -74.47 -42.75 -54.40
N GLN A 751 -74.32 -43.79 -53.59
CA GLN A 751 -73.24 -44.78 -53.65
C GLN A 751 -73.21 -45.50 -55.00
N ARG A 752 -74.38 -45.78 -55.57
CA ARG A 752 -74.49 -46.33 -56.94
C ARG A 752 -73.91 -45.39 -58.01
N GLU A 753 -74.05 -44.08 -57.84
CA GLU A 753 -73.51 -43.07 -58.76
C GLU A 753 -72.01 -42.82 -58.53
N GLU A 754 -71.57 -42.80 -57.26
CA GLU A 754 -70.20 -42.53 -56.82
C GLU A 754 -69.21 -43.67 -57.17
N LEU A 755 -69.64 -44.94 -57.05
CA LEU A 755 -68.80 -46.08 -57.46
C LEU A 755 -68.53 -46.10 -58.97
N ASN A 756 -69.46 -45.56 -59.77
CA ASN A 756 -69.30 -45.46 -61.23
C ASN A 756 -68.34 -44.33 -61.66
N SER A 757 -68.28 -43.21 -60.94
CA SER A 757 -67.35 -42.11 -61.22
C SER A 757 -65.91 -42.46 -60.80
N ARG A 758 -65.73 -43.02 -59.59
CA ARG A 758 -64.41 -43.43 -59.06
C ARG A 758 -63.66 -44.39 -59.98
N ASN A 759 -64.36 -45.36 -60.57
CA ASN A 759 -63.73 -46.33 -61.48
C ASN A 759 -63.14 -45.66 -62.74
N LYS A 760 -63.74 -44.56 -63.23
CA LYS A 760 -63.22 -43.80 -64.37
C LYS A 760 -61.98 -42.97 -64.01
N GLU A 761 -61.95 -42.33 -62.85
CA GLU A 761 -60.86 -41.47 -62.41
C GLU A 761 -59.56 -42.25 -62.15
N ILE A 762 -59.64 -43.37 -61.43
CA ILE A 762 -58.48 -44.22 -61.07
C ILE A 762 -57.76 -44.73 -62.33
N ARG A 763 -58.52 -45.12 -63.38
CA ARG A 763 -57.94 -45.59 -64.65
C ARG A 763 -57.13 -44.50 -65.36
N SER A 764 -57.49 -43.24 -65.21
CA SER A 764 -56.77 -42.11 -65.82
C SER A 764 -55.49 -41.74 -65.06
N ALA A 765 -55.53 -41.84 -63.72
CA ALA A 765 -54.39 -41.58 -62.84
C ALA A 765 -53.27 -42.61 -63.04
N LEU A 766 -53.63 -43.90 -63.11
CA LEU A 766 -52.68 -45.00 -63.36
C LEU A 766 -51.91 -44.81 -64.68
N LYS A 767 -52.56 -44.28 -65.72
CA LYS A 767 -51.89 -44.04 -67.02
C LYS A 767 -50.81 -42.94 -66.93
N THR A 768 -51.05 -41.91 -66.12
CA THR A 768 -50.16 -40.74 -66.02
C THR A 768 -48.95 -41.04 -65.15
N LEU A 769 -49.16 -41.70 -64.00
CA LEU A 769 -48.09 -42.07 -63.08
C LEU A 769 -47.09 -43.06 -63.72
N ASN A 770 -47.58 -44.04 -64.48
CA ASN A 770 -46.71 -44.98 -65.19
C ASN A 770 -45.81 -44.29 -66.23
N ALA A 771 -46.30 -43.24 -66.91
CA ALA A 771 -45.49 -42.49 -67.87
C ALA A 771 -44.40 -41.60 -67.22
N GLN A 772 -44.61 -41.16 -65.98
CA GLN A 772 -43.64 -40.38 -65.21
C GLN A 772 -42.53 -41.27 -64.62
N LEU A 773 -42.88 -42.50 -64.22
CA LEU A 773 -41.94 -43.48 -63.70
C LEU A 773 -40.85 -43.84 -64.72
N GLU A 774 -41.24 -44.05 -65.98
CA GLU A 774 -40.31 -44.42 -67.06
C GLU A 774 -39.24 -43.34 -67.30
N LYS A 775 -39.60 -42.05 -67.22
CA LYS A 775 -38.63 -40.95 -67.39
C LYS A 775 -37.62 -40.84 -66.24
N LEU A 776 -37.99 -41.21 -65.03
CA LEU A 776 -37.08 -41.15 -63.88
C LEU A 776 -36.09 -42.32 -63.85
N ARG A 777 -36.46 -43.47 -64.45
CA ARG A 777 -35.58 -44.64 -64.58
C ARG A 777 -34.41 -44.43 -65.55
N GLU A 778 -34.53 -43.51 -66.52
CA GLU A 778 -33.45 -43.22 -67.49
C GLU A 778 -32.17 -42.68 -66.84
N ASN A 779 -32.26 -42.09 -65.63
CA ASN A 779 -31.14 -41.48 -64.91
C ASN A 779 -30.80 -42.24 -63.60
N GLU A 780 -31.30 -43.47 -63.42
CA GLU A 780 -31.09 -44.22 -62.19
C GLU A 780 -29.65 -44.76 -62.08
N VAL A 781 -29.02 -44.56 -60.92
CA VAL A 781 -27.69 -45.10 -60.61
C VAL A 781 -27.80 -46.53 -60.09
N GLU A 782 -26.92 -47.43 -60.55
CA GLU A 782 -26.94 -48.88 -60.24
C GLU A 782 -26.78 -49.23 -58.75
N ALA A 783 -26.14 -48.38 -57.94
CA ALA A 783 -25.90 -48.61 -56.51
C ALA A 783 -27.21 -48.71 -55.71
N THR A 784 -27.24 -49.48 -54.61
CA THR A 784 -28.45 -49.61 -53.78
C THR A 784 -28.67 -48.39 -52.87
N SER A 785 -29.92 -48.13 -52.44
CA SER A 785 -30.23 -47.04 -51.49
C SER A 785 -29.47 -47.18 -50.18
N GLU A 786 -29.31 -48.42 -49.71
CA GLU A 786 -28.59 -48.73 -48.46
C GLU A 786 -27.09 -48.46 -48.60
N GLU A 787 -26.47 -48.81 -49.73
CA GLU A 787 -25.06 -48.49 -50.00
C GLU A 787 -24.80 -46.98 -50.12
N LEU A 788 -25.73 -46.24 -50.73
CA LEU A 788 -25.63 -44.79 -50.85
C LEU A 788 -25.85 -44.09 -49.50
N GLU A 789 -26.79 -44.56 -48.68
CA GLU A 789 -27.03 -44.07 -47.32
C GLU A 789 -25.83 -44.32 -46.41
N GLN A 790 -25.22 -45.51 -46.47
CA GLN A 790 -24.00 -45.83 -45.72
C GLN A 790 -22.83 -44.93 -46.10
N LYS A 791 -22.57 -44.76 -47.41
CA LYS A 791 -21.51 -43.86 -47.90
C LYS A 791 -21.78 -42.39 -47.54
N LEU A 792 -23.03 -41.94 -47.61
CA LEU A 792 -23.41 -40.59 -47.20
C LEU A 792 -23.21 -40.39 -45.69
N GLN A 793 -23.58 -41.37 -44.87
CA GLN A 793 -23.40 -41.32 -43.42
C GLN A 793 -21.92 -41.29 -43.05
N GLU A 794 -21.07 -42.12 -43.67
CA GLU A 794 -19.62 -42.14 -43.47
C GLU A 794 -18.97 -40.80 -43.88
N LYS A 795 -19.38 -40.21 -44.99
CA LYS A 795 -18.85 -38.91 -45.44
C LYS A 795 -19.32 -37.77 -44.55
N ARG A 796 -20.57 -37.79 -44.08
CA ARG A 796 -21.12 -36.81 -43.12
C ARG A 796 -20.45 -36.90 -41.75
N THR A 797 -20.17 -38.10 -41.24
CA THR A 797 -19.42 -38.25 -39.99
C THR A 797 -17.98 -37.75 -40.14
N ASN A 798 -17.34 -38.03 -41.28
CA ASN A 798 -16.00 -37.50 -41.56
C ASN A 798 -15.98 -35.96 -41.66
N LEU A 799 -16.93 -35.35 -42.38
CA LEU A 799 -17.08 -33.90 -42.46
C LEU A 799 -17.31 -33.30 -41.06
N LYS A 800 -18.17 -33.90 -40.24
CA LYS A 800 -18.46 -33.45 -38.88
C LYS A 800 -17.22 -33.48 -37.97
N ASN A 801 -16.39 -34.53 -38.08
CA ASN A 801 -15.17 -34.64 -37.30
C ASN A 801 -14.13 -33.59 -37.74
N ILE A 802 -13.89 -33.46 -39.04
CA ILE A 802 -12.92 -32.48 -39.58
C ILE A 802 -13.35 -31.04 -39.29
N THR A 803 -14.64 -30.73 -39.37
CA THR A 803 -15.17 -29.39 -39.04
C THR A 803 -15.05 -29.08 -37.54
N ALA A 804 -15.30 -30.05 -36.65
CA ALA A 804 -15.10 -29.88 -35.21
C ALA A 804 -13.62 -29.60 -34.87
N GLU A 805 -12.69 -30.36 -35.46
CA GLU A 805 -11.25 -30.14 -35.30
C GLU A 805 -10.83 -28.77 -35.85
N PHE A 806 -11.36 -28.36 -37.00
CA PHE A 806 -11.11 -27.06 -37.60
C PHE A 806 -11.57 -25.90 -36.71
N GLU A 807 -12.77 -26.00 -36.11
CA GLU A 807 -13.29 -25.01 -35.18
C GLU A 807 -12.46 -24.92 -33.89
N GLU A 808 -11.99 -26.05 -33.37
CA GLU A 808 -11.10 -26.08 -32.20
C GLU A 808 -9.76 -25.40 -32.50
N LEU A 809 -9.13 -25.71 -33.64
CA LEU A 809 -7.90 -25.06 -34.11
C LEU A 809 -8.10 -23.54 -34.30
N ARG A 810 -9.23 -23.15 -34.90
CA ARG A 810 -9.60 -21.73 -35.09
C ARG A 810 -9.70 -21.00 -33.76
N TRP A 811 -10.34 -21.62 -32.77
CA TRP A 811 -10.51 -21.04 -31.44
C TRP A 811 -9.15 -20.86 -30.76
N LYS A 812 -8.26 -21.87 -30.80
CA LYS A 812 -6.91 -21.79 -30.22
C LYS A 812 -6.09 -20.65 -30.80
N ILE A 813 -6.02 -20.55 -32.14
CA ILE A 813 -5.27 -19.48 -32.83
C ILE A 813 -5.84 -18.10 -32.49
N ARG A 814 -7.16 -17.94 -32.52
CA ARG A 814 -7.82 -16.66 -32.21
C ARG A 814 -7.69 -16.26 -30.74
N ASN A 815 -7.65 -17.23 -29.84
CA ASN A 815 -7.43 -16.98 -28.42
C ASN A 815 -6.02 -16.45 -28.17
N ASP A 816 -5.01 -17.09 -28.77
CA ASP A 816 -3.62 -16.63 -28.69
C ASP A 816 -3.44 -15.21 -29.25
N GLU A 817 -4.02 -14.91 -30.42
CA GLU A 817 -3.99 -13.56 -31.01
C GLU A 817 -4.65 -12.50 -30.10
N LYS A 818 -5.73 -12.85 -29.40
CA LYS A 818 -6.37 -11.97 -28.41
C LYS A 818 -5.48 -11.73 -27.19
N LEU A 819 -4.83 -12.78 -26.68
CA LEU A 819 -3.89 -12.68 -25.55
C LEU A 819 -2.71 -11.78 -25.92
N GLN A 820 -2.10 -11.98 -27.09
CA GLN A 820 -1.02 -11.13 -27.61
C GLN A 820 -1.44 -9.65 -27.75
N ALA A 821 -2.62 -9.40 -28.32
CA ALA A 821 -3.13 -8.03 -28.45
C ALA A 821 -3.37 -7.36 -27.08
N ARG A 822 -3.83 -8.13 -26.09
CA ARG A 822 -4.05 -7.63 -24.73
C ARG A 822 -2.74 -7.30 -24.03
N ILE A 823 -1.74 -8.19 -24.10
CA ILE A 823 -0.39 -7.94 -23.54
C ILE A 823 0.19 -6.66 -24.12
N LYS A 824 0.18 -6.52 -25.45
CA LYS A 824 0.71 -5.33 -26.14
C LYS A 824 0.02 -4.03 -25.69
N LYS A 825 -1.29 -4.07 -25.44
CA LYS A 825 -2.05 -2.93 -24.93
C LYS A 825 -1.64 -2.55 -23.50
N ILE A 826 -1.42 -3.54 -22.63
CA ILE A 826 -0.97 -3.32 -21.26
C ILE A 826 0.46 -2.77 -21.26
N GLU A 827 1.37 -3.32 -22.07
CA GLU A 827 2.76 -2.83 -22.21
C GLU A 827 2.82 -1.36 -22.65
N GLN A 828 2.01 -0.97 -23.64
CA GLN A 828 1.92 0.43 -24.09
C GLN A 828 1.47 1.36 -22.96
N SER A 829 0.46 0.95 -22.19
CA SER A 829 -0.02 1.75 -21.06
C SER A 829 1.03 1.84 -19.95
N LEU A 830 1.73 0.73 -19.66
CA LEU A 830 2.80 0.65 -18.67
C LEU A 830 3.99 1.56 -19.03
N GLN A 831 4.31 1.70 -20.32
CA GLN A 831 5.34 2.62 -20.80
C GLN A 831 4.97 4.09 -20.56
N SER A 832 3.71 4.47 -20.78
CA SER A 832 3.23 5.83 -20.48
C SER A 832 3.21 6.13 -18.97
N GLU A 833 2.80 5.16 -18.14
CA GLU A 833 2.73 5.33 -16.69
C GLU A 833 4.12 5.41 -16.04
N LYS A 834 5.11 4.66 -16.55
CA LYS A 834 6.51 4.79 -16.11
C LYS A 834 7.05 6.22 -16.25
N GLN A 835 6.65 6.94 -17.30
CA GLN A 835 7.06 8.34 -17.47
C GLN A 835 6.47 9.24 -16.38
N HIS A 836 5.21 9.00 -15.99
CA HIS A 836 4.56 9.73 -14.91
C HIS A 836 5.14 9.41 -13.52
N ILE A 837 5.57 8.17 -13.31
CA ILE A 837 6.10 7.70 -12.02
C ILE A 837 7.53 8.16 -11.77
N ARG A 838 8.33 8.37 -12.81
CA ARG A 838 9.72 8.85 -12.68
C ARG A 838 9.87 10.10 -11.80
N ARG A 839 8.89 11.01 -11.86
CA ARG A 839 8.87 12.20 -10.99
C ARG A 839 8.69 11.84 -9.51
N TRP A 840 7.80 10.91 -9.21
CA TRP A 840 7.54 10.45 -7.85
C TRP A 840 8.67 9.60 -7.30
N GLU A 841 9.31 8.79 -8.15
CA GLU A 841 10.52 8.03 -7.81
C GLU A 841 11.66 8.97 -7.43
N LEU A 842 11.93 10.00 -8.24
CA LEU A 842 12.96 11.00 -7.94
C LEU A 842 12.64 11.76 -6.64
N LEU A 843 11.40 12.18 -6.45
CA LEU A 843 10.96 12.85 -5.22
C LEU A 843 11.13 11.94 -4.00
N ASN A 844 10.74 10.67 -4.12
CA ASN A 844 10.90 9.71 -3.04
C ASN A 844 12.38 9.47 -2.71
N GLN A 845 13.24 9.35 -3.71
CA GLN A 845 14.68 9.18 -3.52
C GLN A 845 15.32 10.38 -2.81
N LEU A 846 14.93 11.60 -3.15
CA LEU A 846 15.51 12.82 -2.58
C LEU A 846 14.97 13.12 -1.17
N ILE A 847 13.65 13.10 -1.01
CA ILE A 847 12.98 13.64 0.19
C ILE A 847 11.98 12.68 0.84
N GLY A 848 11.63 11.58 0.19
CA GLY A 848 10.60 10.67 0.67
C GLY A 848 11.11 9.65 1.68
N ASP A 849 10.37 9.50 2.78
CA ASP A 849 10.40 8.32 3.63
C ASP A 849 9.04 8.15 4.35
N ALA A 850 8.78 6.96 4.91
CA ALA A 850 7.49 6.62 5.53
C ALA A 850 7.12 7.48 6.77
N THR A 851 8.13 7.92 7.52
CA THR A 851 8.06 8.79 8.70
C THR A 851 8.26 10.29 8.39
N GLY A 852 8.77 10.61 7.20
CA GLY A 852 9.13 11.97 6.77
C GLY A 852 10.40 12.54 7.40
N LYS A 853 11.21 11.70 8.08
CA LYS A 853 12.41 12.10 8.80
C LYS A 853 13.46 12.71 7.87
N LYS A 854 13.72 12.10 6.70
CA LYS A 854 14.79 12.52 5.77
C LYS A 854 14.74 14.00 5.37
N PHE A 855 13.58 14.48 4.93
CA PHE A 855 13.44 15.87 4.50
C PHE A 855 13.37 16.85 5.68
N ASN A 856 12.81 16.39 6.80
CA ASN A 856 12.72 17.17 8.02
C ASN A 856 14.09 17.40 8.65
N ASP A 857 14.92 16.36 8.76
CA ASP A 857 16.30 16.44 9.28
C ASP A 857 17.13 17.41 8.44
N PHE A 858 16.98 17.39 7.12
CA PHE A 858 17.64 18.35 6.22
C PHE A 858 17.22 19.80 6.52
N ALA A 859 15.92 20.05 6.71
CA ALA A 859 15.41 21.39 7.05
C ALA A 859 15.83 21.84 8.45
N GLN A 860 15.89 20.91 9.42
CA GLN A 860 16.36 21.17 10.78
C GLN A 860 17.85 21.49 10.81
N ASP A 861 18.69 20.75 10.09
CA ASP A 861 20.13 20.99 10.01
C ASP A 861 20.44 22.38 9.42
N LEU A 862 19.66 22.82 8.43
CA LEU A 862 19.77 24.16 7.86
C LEU A 862 19.34 25.25 8.87
N SER A 863 18.24 25.00 9.59
CA SER A 863 17.72 25.90 10.63
C SER A 863 18.71 26.05 11.79
N LEU A 864 19.29 24.94 12.24
CA LEU A 864 20.32 24.93 13.28
C LEU A 864 21.57 25.70 12.85
N SER A 865 22.02 25.49 11.62
CA SER A 865 23.18 26.22 11.07
C SER A 865 22.95 27.74 11.08
N GLN A 866 21.73 28.17 10.76
CA GLN A 866 21.36 29.58 10.82
C GLN A 866 21.28 30.12 12.26
N LEU A 867 20.73 29.34 13.19
CA LEU A 867 20.68 29.69 14.61
C LEU A 867 22.09 29.86 15.19
N LEU A 868 22.99 28.89 14.95
CA LEU A 868 24.37 28.93 15.43
C LEU A 868 25.13 30.13 14.89
N ARG A 869 24.91 30.49 13.62
CA ARG A 869 25.48 31.70 13.03
C ARG A 869 25.04 32.96 13.78
N LEU A 870 23.75 33.10 14.08
CA LEU A 870 23.23 34.25 14.85
C LEU A 870 23.74 34.24 16.30
N ALA A 871 23.79 33.06 16.94
CA ALA A 871 24.28 32.90 18.30
C ALA A 871 25.75 33.32 18.40
N ASN A 872 26.58 32.95 17.44
CA ASN A 872 27.99 33.34 17.41
C ASN A 872 28.21 34.84 17.19
N ILE A 873 27.32 35.52 16.44
CA ILE A 873 27.36 36.98 16.32
C ILE A 873 27.13 37.62 17.69
N ARG A 874 26.10 37.16 18.43
CA ARG A 874 25.78 37.69 19.76
C ARG A 874 26.81 37.28 20.82
N LEU A 875 27.35 36.07 20.71
CA LEU A 875 28.36 35.56 21.62
C LEU A 875 29.62 36.39 21.54
N LYS A 876 30.05 36.80 20.35
CA LYS A 876 31.23 37.66 20.16
C LYS A 876 31.14 39.00 20.90
N ASP A 877 29.93 39.55 21.06
CA ASP A 877 29.70 40.78 21.84
C ASP A 877 29.68 40.52 23.37
N LEU A 878 29.49 39.28 23.80
CA LEU A 878 29.44 38.88 25.22
C LEU A 878 30.77 38.32 25.73
N SER A 879 31.47 37.55 24.89
CA SER A 879 32.76 36.93 25.16
C SER A 879 33.42 36.56 23.83
N ASP A 880 34.69 36.94 23.67
CA ASP A 880 35.51 36.57 22.51
C ASP A 880 36.11 35.16 22.59
N ARG A 881 35.99 34.50 23.75
CA ARG A 881 36.63 33.21 24.01
C ARG A 881 35.99 32.04 23.27
N TYR A 882 34.67 32.04 23.07
CA TYR A 882 33.94 30.86 22.60
C TYR A 882 33.18 31.07 21.29
N LYS A 883 33.11 30.00 20.49
CA LYS A 883 32.15 29.85 19.38
C LYS A 883 31.36 28.55 19.52
N ILE A 884 30.09 28.56 19.15
CA ILE A 884 29.19 27.41 19.18
C ILE A 884 29.11 26.80 17.79
N ASP A 885 29.30 25.49 17.68
CA ASP A 885 29.21 24.75 16.42
C ASP A 885 28.44 23.43 16.59
N LYS A 886 28.08 22.84 15.46
CA LYS A 886 27.47 21.50 15.40
C LYS A 886 28.52 20.41 15.68
N PRO A 887 28.09 19.26 16.22
CA PRO A 887 28.99 18.13 16.40
C PRO A 887 29.44 17.54 15.05
N GLU A 888 30.68 17.08 14.99
CA GLU A 888 31.30 16.34 13.89
C GLU A 888 31.15 14.82 14.06
N ALA A 889 31.50 14.04 13.03
CA ALA A 889 31.35 12.59 13.03
C ALA A 889 32.31 11.93 14.03
N GLY A 890 31.80 11.57 15.21
CA GLY A 890 32.57 10.99 16.32
C GLY A 890 32.44 11.74 17.64
N GLU A 891 31.85 12.95 17.62
CA GLU A 891 31.53 13.73 18.81
C GLU A 891 30.15 13.35 19.39
N ASP A 892 29.91 13.65 20.67
CA ASP A 892 28.60 13.49 21.30
C ASP A 892 27.55 14.36 20.59
N ASP A 893 26.30 13.92 20.57
CA ASP A 893 25.18 14.59 19.89
C ASP A 893 24.86 15.99 20.45
N SER A 894 25.52 16.42 21.53
CA SER A 894 25.44 17.76 22.10
C SER A 894 26.12 18.81 21.21
N LEU A 895 25.82 20.10 21.42
CA LEU A 895 26.54 21.15 20.70
C LEU A 895 28.01 21.21 21.16
N VAL A 896 28.85 21.86 20.36
CA VAL A 896 30.28 21.98 20.65
C VAL A 896 30.62 23.44 20.86
N ALA A 897 31.40 23.72 21.90
CA ALA A 897 32.02 25.00 22.13
C ALA A 897 33.48 24.93 21.67
N ILE A 898 33.87 25.82 20.77
CA ILE A 898 35.23 26.01 20.28
C ILE A 898 35.88 27.10 21.14
N ASP A 899 36.89 26.74 21.92
CA ASP A 899 37.66 27.68 22.76
C ASP A 899 38.78 28.32 21.93
N GLU A 900 38.59 29.58 21.51
CA GLU A 900 39.54 30.33 20.68
C GLU A 900 40.81 30.70 21.45
N HIS A 901 40.75 30.83 22.77
CA HIS A 901 41.92 31.11 23.61
C HIS A 901 42.82 29.87 23.76
N MET A 902 42.24 28.68 23.61
CA MET A 902 42.97 27.40 23.61
C MET A 902 43.26 26.90 22.18
N GLY A 903 43.47 27.81 21.23
CA GLY A 903 43.87 27.45 19.86
C GLY A 903 42.77 26.79 19.03
N GLY A 904 41.49 27.02 19.37
CA GLY A 904 40.34 26.45 18.65
C GLY A 904 39.94 25.06 19.12
N GLN A 905 40.24 24.69 20.36
CA GLN A 905 39.90 23.38 20.90
C GLN A 905 38.38 23.18 20.98
N ARG A 906 37.89 22.09 20.38
CA ARG A 906 36.49 21.68 20.40
C ARG A 906 36.19 20.94 21.72
N ARG A 907 35.17 21.39 22.46
CA ARG A 907 34.73 20.78 23.73
C ARG A 907 33.22 20.66 23.75
N SER A 908 32.68 19.59 24.34
CA SER A 908 31.23 19.49 24.56
C SER A 908 30.75 20.59 25.50
N VAL A 909 29.58 21.19 25.24
CA VAL A 909 28.99 22.20 26.14
C VAL A 909 28.68 21.65 27.55
N LYS A 910 28.71 20.31 27.72
CA LYS A 910 28.53 19.65 29.03
C LYS A 910 29.70 19.89 29.99
N THR A 911 30.90 20.21 29.49
CA THR A 911 32.12 20.35 30.31
C THR A 911 32.44 21.79 30.71
N LEU A 912 31.62 22.76 30.28
CA LEU A 912 31.81 24.18 30.59
C LEU A 912 31.39 24.51 32.03
N SER A 913 32.03 25.54 32.60
CA SER A 913 31.66 26.06 33.92
C SER A 913 30.26 26.70 33.93
N GLY A 914 29.72 26.95 35.13
CA GLY A 914 28.39 27.57 35.29
C GLY A 914 28.26 28.94 34.62
N GLY A 915 29.28 29.80 34.75
CA GLY A 915 29.31 31.13 34.12
C GLY A 915 29.44 31.05 32.59
N GLU A 916 30.29 30.16 32.07
CA GLU A 916 30.47 29.97 30.62
C GLU A 916 29.21 29.39 29.97
N THR A 917 28.60 28.37 30.60
CA THR A 917 27.33 27.80 30.14
C THR A 917 26.24 28.86 30.09
N PHE A 918 26.24 29.81 31.04
CA PHE A 918 25.29 30.91 31.06
C PHE A 918 25.48 31.86 29.87
N ILE A 919 26.71 32.27 29.56
CA ILE A 919 26.99 33.15 28.42
C ILE A 919 26.60 32.51 27.08
N LEU A 920 26.93 31.21 26.88
CA LEU A 920 26.49 30.47 25.69
C LEU A 920 24.96 30.31 25.63
N SER A 921 24.31 30.12 26.77
CA SER A 921 22.84 30.02 26.85
C SER A 921 22.17 31.35 26.50
N LEU A 922 22.71 32.46 27.01
CA LEU A 922 22.21 33.80 26.76
C LEU A 922 22.36 34.20 25.27
N SER A 923 23.52 33.93 24.66
CA SER A 923 23.74 34.23 23.24
C SER A 923 22.80 33.43 22.32
N MET A 924 22.57 32.15 22.65
CA MET A 924 21.63 31.29 21.94
C MET A 924 20.18 31.76 22.10
N ALA A 925 19.78 32.18 23.30
CA ALA A 925 18.45 32.72 23.56
C ALA A 925 18.17 34.00 22.77
N LEU A 926 19.14 34.90 22.72
CA LEU A 926 19.08 36.13 21.91
C LEU A 926 18.98 35.80 20.42
N ALA A 927 19.79 34.86 19.93
CA ALA A 927 19.73 34.40 18.54
C ALA A 927 18.42 33.70 18.18
N LEU A 928 17.85 32.94 19.12
CA LEU A 928 16.55 32.30 18.94
C LEU A 928 15.43 33.34 18.89
N SER A 929 15.51 34.39 19.70
CA SER A 929 14.60 35.54 19.62
C SER A 929 14.68 36.21 18.24
N ASP A 930 15.88 36.36 17.67
CA ASP A 930 16.10 36.96 16.35
C ASP A 930 15.70 36.03 15.18
N LEU A 931 15.75 34.71 15.38
CA LEU A 931 15.25 33.73 14.40
C LEU A 931 13.71 33.60 14.49
N ALA A 932 13.21 33.64 15.72
CA ALA A 932 11.83 33.85 16.19
C ALA A 932 11.10 34.99 15.45
N SER A 933 11.74 36.15 15.48
CA SER A 933 11.19 37.43 15.07
C SER A 933 10.79 37.52 13.60
N LYS A 934 11.22 36.58 12.75
CA LYS A 934 10.74 36.49 11.36
C LYS A 934 9.30 36.00 11.24
N ASN A 935 8.85 35.16 12.19
CA ASN A 935 7.50 34.61 12.21
C ASN A 935 6.61 35.30 13.26
N VAL A 936 7.18 35.66 14.43
CA VAL A 936 6.47 36.32 15.54
C VAL A 936 7.38 37.36 16.17
N GLU A 937 7.03 38.65 16.14
CA GLU A 937 7.81 39.70 16.84
C GLU A 937 7.80 39.44 18.36
N ILE A 938 8.96 39.30 19.00
CA ILE A 938 9.09 39.12 20.46
C ILE A 938 9.77 40.35 21.05
N ASN A 939 9.01 41.15 21.80
CA ASN A 939 9.43 42.47 22.32
C ASN A 939 9.60 42.50 23.85
N SER A 940 9.40 41.37 24.53
CA SER A 940 9.62 41.22 25.97
C SER A 940 10.51 40.01 26.24
N LEU A 941 11.53 40.17 27.10
CA LEU A 941 12.43 39.10 27.51
C LEU A 941 12.70 39.21 29.01
N PHE A 942 12.43 38.14 29.77
CA PHE A 942 12.74 38.08 31.20
C PHE A 942 13.81 37.03 31.46
N ILE A 943 14.75 37.33 32.34
CA ILE A 943 15.92 36.49 32.63
C ILE A 943 15.99 36.20 34.14
N ASP A 944 15.80 34.94 34.56
CA ASP A 944 15.74 34.56 35.99
C ASP A 944 17.09 34.10 36.58
N GLU A 945 18.18 34.05 35.80
CA GLU A 945 19.37 33.25 36.18
C GLU A 945 20.75 33.79 35.79
N GLY A 946 21.78 33.19 36.40
CA GLY A 946 23.17 33.14 35.90
C GLY A 946 24.07 34.33 36.20
N PHE A 947 23.51 35.49 36.50
CA PHE A 947 24.31 36.67 36.85
C PHE A 947 25.11 36.52 38.14
N GLY A 948 24.69 35.65 39.07
CA GLY A 948 25.43 35.36 40.31
C GLY A 948 26.56 34.34 40.17
N THR A 949 26.64 33.63 39.05
CA THR A 949 27.75 32.71 38.73
C THR A 949 28.85 33.38 37.91
N LEU A 950 28.63 34.63 37.49
CA LEU A 950 29.61 35.43 36.78
C LEU A 950 30.52 36.14 37.78
N ASP A 951 31.80 36.23 37.43
CA ASP A 951 32.73 37.13 38.09
C ASP A 951 32.38 38.60 37.78
N PRO A 952 32.83 39.56 38.61
CA PRO A 952 32.45 40.97 38.45
C PRO A 952 32.80 41.58 37.09
N GLU A 953 33.91 41.18 36.45
CA GLU A 953 34.32 41.70 35.15
C GLU A 953 33.43 41.18 34.02
N THR A 954 33.17 39.86 33.98
CA THR A 954 32.26 39.26 32.99
C THR A 954 30.81 39.76 33.16
N LEU A 955 30.38 39.98 34.41
CA LEU A 955 29.08 40.57 34.71
C LEU A 955 28.95 41.98 34.14
N ASP A 956 30.02 42.78 34.24
CA ASP A 956 30.05 44.15 33.74
C ASP A 956 29.94 44.23 32.21
N GLN A 957 30.69 43.37 31.53
CA GLN A 957 30.64 43.22 30.08
C GLN A 957 29.26 42.76 29.60
N THR A 958 28.68 41.75 30.27
CA THR A 958 27.35 41.22 29.95
C THR A 958 26.28 42.31 30.04
N LEU A 959 26.34 43.17 31.07
CA LEU A 959 25.39 44.27 31.26
C LEU A 959 25.54 45.35 30.18
N THR A 960 26.77 45.72 29.85
CA THR A 960 27.06 46.67 28.76
C THR A 960 26.51 46.17 27.43
N THR A 961 26.66 44.88 27.15
CA THR A 961 26.14 44.26 25.92
C THR A 961 24.61 44.21 25.93
N LEU A 962 23.97 43.95 27.07
CA LEU A 962 22.51 44.00 27.19
C LEU A 962 21.94 45.42 27.01
N GLU A 963 22.61 46.45 27.54
CA GLU A 963 22.26 47.87 27.31
C GLU A 963 22.41 48.26 25.82
N LYS A 964 23.48 47.81 25.16
CA LYS A 964 23.68 48.02 23.73
C LYS A 964 22.59 47.32 22.89
N LEU A 965 22.27 46.07 23.23
CA LEU A 965 21.20 45.30 22.58
C LEU A 965 19.83 45.95 22.78
N GLN A 966 19.57 46.52 23.95
CA GLN A 966 18.36 47.29 24.22
C GLN A 966 18.26 48.48 23.27
N ALA A 967 19.34 49.24 23.08
CA ALA A 967 19.39 50.38 22.18
C ALA A 967 19.14 49.99 20.70
N GLU A 968 19.61 48.81 20.29
CA GLU A 968 19.46 48.31 18.92
C GLU A 968 18.08 47.66 18.64
N SER A 969 17.47 47.00 19.62
CA SER A 969 16.32 46.11 19.40
C SER A 969 14.98 46.62 19.93
N SER A 970 14.94 47.72 20.69
CA SER A 970 13.73 48.27 21.35
C SER A 970 12.95 47.25 22.23
N LYS A 971 13.56 46.11 22.54
CA LYS A 971 12.98 45.06 23.38
C LYS A 971 13.00 45.50 24.85
N THR A 972 11.97 45.09 25.59
CA THR A 972 11.89 45.27 27.04
C THR A 972 12.56 44.08 27.72
N ILE A 973 13.65 44.31 28.45
CA ILE A 973 14.44 43.27 29.10
C ILE A 973 14.29 43.40 30.62
N GLY A 974 13.77 42.36 31.26
CA GLY A 974 13.64 42.26 32.71
C GLY A 974 14.66 41.29 33.28
N ILE A 975 15.56 41.76 34.14
CA ILE A 975 16.58 40.91 34.79
C ILE A 975 16.15 40.61 36.22
N ILE A 976 16.14 39.35 36.63
CA ILE A 976 15.91 38.95 38.02
C ILE A 976 17.23 38.52 38.63
N SER A 977 17.62 39.16 39.72
CA SER A 977 18.87 38.80 40.39
C SER A 977 18.88 39.13 41.89
N HIS A 978 19.85 38.57 42.59
CA HIS A 978 20.19 38.91 43.98
C HIS A 978 21.52 39.65 44.09
N VAL A 979 22.28 39.78 42.99
CA VAL A 979 23.62 40.36 43.00
C VAL A 979 23.53 41.87 43.26
N ASP A 980 24.29 42.37 44.23
CA ASP A 980 24.21 43.77 44.65
C ASP A 980 24.73 44.76 43.60
N SER A 981 25.71 44.38 42.78
CA SER A 981 26.24 45.23 41.69
C SER A 981 25.20 45.61 40.63
N LEU A 982 24.16 44.78 40.43
CA LEU A 982 23.05 45.10 39.52
C LEU A 982 22.17 46.23 40.05
N LYS A 983 22.10 46.40 41.38
CA LYS A 983 21.31 47.45 42.02
C LYS A 983 21.91 48.84 41.82
N GLU A 984 23.21 48.92 41.55
CA GLU A 984 23.90 50.21 41.34
C GLU A 984 23.85 50.66 39.88
N ARG A 985 23.73 49.72 38.94
CA ARG A 985 23.79 49.99 37.49
C ARG A 985 22.43 50.19 36.84
N ILE A 986 21.42 49.42 37.24
CA ILE A 986 20.08 49.51 36.66
C ILE A 986 19.22 50.43 37.52
N ALA A 987 18.88 51.61 36.98
CA ALA A 987 18.10 52.64 37.68
C ALA A 987 16.69 52.15 38.03
N THR A 988 15.95 51.64 37.03
CA THR A 988 14.58 51.15 37.23
C THR A 988 14.57 49.78 37.90
N GLN A 989 14.01 49.69 39.11
CA GLN A 989 13.97 48.48 39.91
C GLN A 989 12.56 48.14 40.41
N VAL A 990 12.22 46.86 40.36
CA VAL A 990 11.10 46.26 41.08
C VAL A 990 11.67 45.60 42.33
N ARG A 991 11.57 46.27 43.47
CA ARG A 991 12.18 45.83 44.73
C ARG A 991 11.18 45.03 45.56
N LEU A 992 11.55 43.79 45.89
CA LEU A 992 10.79 42.95 46.81
C LEU A 992 11.38 43.04 48.23
N LYS A 993 10.57 43.51 49.17
CA LYS A 993 10.89 43.56 50.59
C LYS A 993 10.12 42.47 51.34
N ARG A 994 10.83 41.63 52.09
CA ARG A 994 10.23 40.60 52.95
C ARG A 994 9.97 41.18 54.34
N ASN A 995 8.75 41.03 54.85
CA ASN A 995 8.38 41.43 56.20
C ASN A 995 8.67 40.31 57.23
N GLY A 996 8.67 40.66 58.52
CA GLY A 996 8.96 39.70 59.62
C GLY A 996 7.96 38.54 59.75
N GLN A 997 6.82 38.60 59.05
CA GLN A 997 5.81 37.53 59.00
C GLN A 997 6.03 36.56 57.82
N GLY A 998 7.07 36.78 57.01
CA GLY A 998 7.41 35.92 55.88
C GLY A 998 6.71 36.26 54.57
N TYR A 999 5.85 37.29 54.53
CA TYR A 999 5.24 37.82 53.31
C TYR A 999 6.17 38.84 52.64
N SER A 1000 6.01 39.00 51.33
CA SER A 1000 6.73 39.98 50.53
C SER A 1000 5.81 41.10 50.10
N SER A 1001 6.38 42.29 49.94
CA SER A 1001 5.76 43.47 49.33
C SER A 1001 6.59 43.91 48.13
N LEU A 1002 5.91 44.49 47.13
CA LEU A 1002 6.50 44.95 45.88
C LEU A 1002 6.47 46.48 45.82
N GLU A 1003 7.60 47.09 45.48
CA GLU A 1003 7.74 48.54 45.30
C GLU A 1003 8.53 48.81 44.02
N VAL A 1004 8.02 49.69 43.15
CA VAL A 1004 8.73 50.14 41.94
C VAL A 1004 9.51 51.40 42.30
N THR A 1005 10.83 51.36 42.12
CA THR A 1005 11.74 52.48 42.37
C THR A 1005 12.46 52.86 41.09
N SER A 1006 12.61 54.16 40.84
CA SER A 1006 13.34 54.73 39.70
C SER A 1006 14.63 55.41 40.13
#